data_AF-A0A438N6D0-F1
#
_entry.id   AF-A0A438N6D0-F1
#
_cell.length_a   1.000
_cell.length_b   1.000
_cell.length_c   1.000
_cell.angle_alpha   90.00
_cell.angle_beta   90.00
_cell.angle_gamma   90.00
#
_symmetry.space_group_name_H-M   'P 1'
#
loop_
_entity.id
_entity.type
_entity.pdbx_description
1 polymer ?
#
loop_
_entity_poly.entity_id
_entity_poly.type
_entity_poly.pdbx_seq_one_letter_code
_entity_poly.pdbx_strand_id
1 'polypeptide(L)'
;MANIILSINAGSSSLKTTVFLEQGPANSKGLRRLASAEISAINSPPAKLKYVRGAHKQSSDAGQIHNHTEAFAYVLDAFISDAEIPEVSGKESIHYACHRVVQGGEYSGVHLIDKDTFHKIEKLSDLAPLHNASAVSLMTACHDDLPKAINVACFDSGFHHSMPDYVKTYVIDQKIAQEKGLRKYGFHGLSYQYITRRIAEFLDKPQSETSIIALHLGSGASACAIKNGQSIDTTMGLTPVSGLPGGTRSGDIDPSLVFHYTSDASALSPNSTKDLHISTAEEILNKQSGWKALTGTTDFSKIADPDAPDTHKLAFNIFVDRVIGYIGNYYVKLDGKVDALVFSGGIGEKSAYVRQVVSTRVACLGFTLDSEKNQQASDGDDVVDIGTSQTKRTLVCQTDEDNLAVPHPHINLKPPTPPPDAFVVQSTTAQKSYTCSDFIVPIPVDNVTTIVPPLPAEFDQYAAIELLHLITIRTPSVPEVNLTTLTKTFNISVEYCAPKTPGPESSTLFINTHGLGFNKSYWNFYLPNATDDAQYSYVDSIAGAGYSTLSWSRLGIEPSTVADPLTEVQATVELALLAGLTTLARVGRITGVAVPEKVVHVGHSWGSQLSLALAAVAPELSDGVVLTGYSNRVEYQPLFLASSGFRLASDNTPERFPEELYPPGYITWVDKFANQYSFFEYPYFDLAVLEQAEATKYPFTLGELLTATIIPGAAPEFTGPVLYLAAEHDLIFCGSNCTGLFEEDSPAIQAFNGSSNVEAIVLPHFGHGINLHKNATAAYDLILDWAAGNGL
;
A
#
# COMPACT_ATOMS: atom_id res chain seq x y z
N MET A 1 -19.18 3.80 20.25
CA MET A 1 -18.57 2.90 21.25
C MET A 1 -17.20 3.42 21.60
N ALA A 2 -16.77 3.25 22.84
CA ALA A 2 -15.45 3.67 23.31
C ALA A 2 -14.44 2.58 22.98
N ASN A 3 -13.29 2.95 22.40
CA ASN A 3 -12.25 2.01 21.99
C ASN A 3 -11.10 2.02 23.00
N ILE A 4 -10.52 0.85 23.27
CA ILE A 4 -9.29 0.71 24.06
C ILE A 4 -8.11 0.59 23.11
N ILE A 5 -7.14 1.48 23.27
CA ILE A 5 -5.96 1.54 22.42
C ILE A 5 -4.73 1.29 23.29
N LEU A 6 -3.93 0.29 22.91
CA LEU A 6 -2.64 -0.02 23.50
C LEU A 6 -1.54 0.59 22.62
N SER A 7 -0.85 1.60 23.13
CA SER A 7 0.35 2.17 22.51
C SER A 7 1.58 1.38 22.97
N ILE A 8 2.47 1.02 22.04
CA ILE A 8 3.61 0.14 22.26
C ILE A 8 4.87 0.77 21.67
N ASN A 9 5.86 1.02 22.53
CA ASN A 9 7.13 1.65 22.18
C ASN A 9 8.31 0.78 22.65
N ALA A 10 8.96 0.13 21.68
CA ALA A 10 10.11 -0.72 21.89
C ALA A 10 11.41 0.10 21.83
N GLY A 11 12.08 0.23 22.97
CA GLY A 11 13.47 0.70 23.03
C GLY A 11 14.45 -0.46 22.95
N SER A 12 15.74 -0.20 22.76
CA SER A 12 16.73 -1.29 22.64
C SER A 12 16.90 -2.17 23.89
N SER A 13 16.45 -1.70 25.06
CA SER A 13 16.58 -2.39 26.36
C SER A 13 15.38 -2.14 27.29
N SER A 14 14.28 -1.64 26.73
CA SER A 14 13.08 -1.27 27.45
C SER A 14 11.85 -1.42 26.57
N LEU A 15 10.70 -1.62 27.19
CA LEU A 15 9.39 -1.61 26.56
C LEU A 15 8.49 -0.67 27.35
N LYS A 16 7.99 0.37 26.70
CA LYS A 16 6.99 1.27 27.28
C LYS A 16 5.66 1.04 26.58
N THR A 17 4.59 0.95 27.36
CA THR A 17 3.24 0.82 26.84
C THR A 17 2.28 1.70 27.61
N THR A 18 1.25 2.18 26.92
CA THR A 18 0.23 3.03 27.51
C THR A 18 -1.14 2.63 26.98
N VAL A 19 -2.11 2.49 27.88
CA VAL A 19 -3.50 2.18 27.51
C VAL A 19 -4.33 3.46 27.55
N PHE A 20 -5.07 3.69 26.47
CA PHE A 20 -5.98 4.82 26.30
C PHE A 20 -7.41 4.35 26.10
N LEU A 21 -8.35 5.14 26.61
CA LEU A 21 -9.76 5.08 26.28
C LEU A 21 -10.12 6.22 25.32
N GLU A 22 -10.62 5.86 24.14
CA GLU A 22 -11.21 6.82 23.20
C GLU A 22 -12.63 7.19 23.65
N GLN A 23 -12.86 8.47 23.92
CA GLN A 23 -14.12 8.99 24.46
C GLN A 23 -14.47 10.37 23.88
N GLY A 24 -15.75 10.65 23.67
CA GLY A 24 -16.24 11.93 23.12
C GLY A 24 -17.21 11.74 21.93
N PRO A 25 -17.86 12.82 21.45
CA PRO A 25 -18.74 12.78 20.30
C PRO A 25 -17.97 12.45 19.01
N ALA A 26 -18.66 11.89 18.00
CA ALA A 26 -18.03 11.36 16.78
C ALA A 26 -17.05 12.34 16.09
N ASN A 27 -17.34 13.64 16.16
CA ASN A 27 -16.55 14.70 15.50
C ASN A 27 -15.47 15.32 16.41
N SER A 28 -15.33 14.86 17.66
CA SER A 28 -14.38 15.36 18.66
C SER A 28 -14.10 14.27 19.70
N LYS A 29 -13.67 13.10 19.22
CA LYS A 29 -13.18 12.02 20.09
C LYS A 29 -11.80 12.38 20.63
N GLY A 30 -11.62 12.31 21.94
CA GLY A 30 -10.33 12.49 22.62
C GLY A 30 -9.85 11.18 23.25
N LEU A 31 -8.55 11.13 23.56
CA LEU A 31 -7.92 9.99 24.23
C LEU A 31 -7.71 10.31 25.71
N ARG A 32 -8.23 9.45 26.59
CA ARG A 32 -7.95 9.50 28.03
C ARG A 32 -7.00 8.38 28.39
N ARG A 33 -5.83 8.72 28.92
CA ARG A 33 -4.88 7.72 29.44
C ARG A 33 -5.48 7.00 30.65
N LEU A 34 -5.53 5.68 30.60
CA LEU A 34 -5.96 4.81 31.71
C LEU A 34 -4.76 4.49 32.60
N ALA A 35 -3.72 3.89 32.01
CA ALA A 35 -2.49 3.52 32.70
C ALA A 35 -1.31 3.48 31.73
N SER A 36 -0.09 3.51 32.26
CA SER A 36 1.15 3.30 31.51
C SER A 36 2.11 2.42 32.29
N ALA A 37 2.83 1.57 31.59
CA ALA A 37 3.80 0.65 32.16
C ALA A 37 5.11 0.67 31.36
N GLU A 38 6.22 0.57 32.08
CA GLU A 38 7.55 0.49 31.50
C GLU A 38 8.30 -0.69 32.12
N ILE A 39 8.75 -1.62 31.27
CA ILE A 39 9.77 -2.60 31.64
C ILE A 39 11.11 -2.08 31.16
N SER A 40 12.05 -1.96 32.08
CA SER A 40 13.43 -1.54 31.81
C SER A 40 14.41 -2.64 32.18
N ALA A 41 15.65 -2.52 31.69
CA ALA A 41 16.74 -3.46 31.94
C ALA A 41 16.49 -4.89 31.42
N ILE A 42 15.77 -5.04 30.30
CA ILE A 42 15.51 -6.33 29.62
C ILE A 42 16.81 -7.07 29.33
N ASN A 43 17.84 -6.35 28.88
CA ASN A 43 19.15 -6.93 28.54
C ASN A 43 20.13 -6.94 29.72
N SER A 44 19.70 -6.60 30.94
CA SER A 44 20.54 -6.48 32.14
C SER A 44 19.72 -6.80 33.40
N PRO A 45 19.27 -8.07 33.56
CA PRO A 45 18.35 -8.46 34.63
C PRO A 45 18.92 -8.21 36.04
N PRO A 46 18.04 -8.01 37.05
CA PRO A 46 16.59 -8.15 36.99
C PRO A 46 15.92 -6.98 36.26
N ALA A 47 14.91 -7.30 35.45
CA ALA A 47 14.09 -6.29 34.82
C ALA A 47 13.26 -5.54 35.86
N LYS A 48 12.95 -4.27 35.61
CA LYS A 48 12.18 -3.43 36.54
C LYS A 48 10.89 -2.96 35.88
N LEU A 49 9.79 -3.12 36.60
CA LEU A 49 8.49 -2.55 36.24
C LEU A 49 8.34 -1.17 36.88
N LYS A 50 7.92 -0.19 36.08
CA LYS A 50 7.31 1.05 36.54
C LYS A 50 5.89 1.13 36.00
N TYR A 51 4.91 1.16 36.88
CA TYR A 51 3.49 1.23 36.54
C TYR A 51 2.88 2.52 37.07
N VAL A 52 2.06 3.19 36.25
CA VAL A 52 1.41 4.46 36.60
C VAL A 52 -0.04 4.43 36.17
N ARG A 53 -0.95 4.77 37.09
CA ARG A 53 -2.39 4.93 36.85
C ARG A 53 -2.90 6.13 37.63
N GLY A 54 -3.22 7.22 36.94
CA GLY A 54 -3.54 8.50 37.59
C GLY A 54 -2.43 8.95 38.55
N ALA A 55 -2.77 9.14 39.83
CA ALA A 55 -1.80 9.47 40.88
C ALA A 55 -1.04 8.25 41.43
N HIS A 56 -1.53 7.03 41.19
CA HIS A 56 -0.89 5.81 41.64
C HIS A 56 0.39 5.55 40.81
N LYS A 57 1.50 5.30 41.52
CA LYS A 57 2.80 4.96 40.94
C LYS A 57 3.39 3.78 41.71
N GLN A 58 3.72 2.71 41.00
CA GLN A 58 4.38 1.54 41.54
C GLN A 58 5.70 1.32 40.81
N SER A 59 6.72 0.91 41.55
CA SER A 59 7.98 0.40 40.99
C SER A 59 8.36 -0.87 41.73
N SER A 60 8.66 -1.92 40.98
CA SER A 60 8.98 -3.24 41.53
C SER A 60 9.95 -4.00 40.61
N ASP A 61 10.65 -4.98 41.17
CA ASP A 61 11.40 -5.94 40.35
C ASP A 61 10.40 -6.82 39.59
N ALA A 62 10.59 -6.95 38.28
CA ALA A 62 9.77 -7.78 37.39
C ALA A 62 10.37 -9.18 37.19
N GLY A 63 11.48 -9.49 37.86
CA GLY A 63 12.16 -10.78 37.80
C GLY A 63 13.04 -10.95 36.56
N GLN A 64 13.11 -12.19 36.07
CA GLN A 64 13.86 -12.55 34.87
C GLN A 64 12.96 -12.37 33.64
N ILE A 65 13.19 -11.28 32.91
CA ILE A 65 12.58 -11.01 31.60
C ILE A 65 13.74 -10.94 30.62
N HIS A 66 13.73 -11.80 29.61
CA HIS A 66 14.87 -12.03 28.73
C HIS A 66 14.75 -11.34 27.36
N ASN A 67 13.54 -10.95 26.96
CA ASN A 67 13.26 -10.34 25.68
C ASN A 67 12.01 -9.43 25.73
N HIS A 68 11.77 -8.70 24.63
CA HIS A 68 10.63 -7.78 24.52
C HIS A 68 9.27 -8.47 24.53
N THR A 69 9.17 -9.70 24.05
CA THR A 69 7.92 -10.48 24.06
C THR A 69 7.51 -10.85 25.49
N GLU A 70 8.45 -11.32 26.32
CA GLU A 70 8.22 -11.57 27.75
C GLU A 70 7.89 -10.27 28.51
N ALA A 71 8.56 -9.16 28.17
CA ALA A 71 8.27 -7.86 28.75
C ALA A 71 6.83 -7.41 28.40
N PHE A 72 6.39 -7.65 27.17
CA PHE A 72 5.06 -7.32 26.71
C PHE A 72 3.98 -8.13 27.43
N ALA A 73 4.16 -9.45 27.53
CA ALA A 73 3.24 -10.32 28.26
C ALA A 73 3.09 -9.89 29.73
N TYR A 74 4.22 -9.59 30.40
CA TYR A 74 4.21 -9.14 31.80
C TYR A 74 3.42 -7.83 31.98
N VAL A 75 3.59 -6.89 31.05
CA VAL A 75 2.90 -5.60 31.10
C VAL A 75 1.41 -5.74 30.79
N LEU A 76 1.07 -6.56 29.80
CA LEU A 76 -0.32 -6.87 29.47
C LEU A 76 -1.06 -7.49 30.66
N ASP A 77 -0.44 -8.44 31.35
CA ASP A 77 -0.98 -9.05 32.57
C ASP A 77 -1.16 -8.03 33.70
N ALA A 78 -0.22 -7.08 33.85
CA ALA A 78 -0.33 -6.01 34.82
C ALA A 78 -1.51 -5.06 34.54
N PHE A 79 -1.81 -4.77 33.26
CA PHE A 79 -3.01 -3.99 32.92
C PHE A 79 -4.30 -4.77 33.16
N ILE A 80 -4.35 -6.04 32.75
CA ILE A 80 -5.55 -6.88 32.87
C ILE A 80 -5.89 -7.17 34.35
N SER A 81 -4.88 -7.28 35.20
CA SER A 81 -5.05 -7.59 36.62
C SER A 81 -5.40 -6.36 37.47
N ASP A 82 -5.35 -5.14 36.92
CA ASP A 82 -5.68 -3.92 37.65
C ASP A 82 -7.19 -3.67 37.67
N ALA A 83 -7.82 -4.04 38.79
CA ALA A 83 -9.27 -3.88 38.99
C ALA A 83 -9.76 -2.42 38.96
N GLU A 84 -8.87 -1.42 39.04
CA GLU A 84 -9.22 0.00 38.97
C GLU A 84 -9.18 0.58 37.54
N ILE A 85 -8.90 -0.24 36.52
CA ILE A 85 -9.15 0.04 35.09
C ILE A 85 -10.04 -1.06 34.50
N PRO A 86 -11.31 -1.17 34.94
CA PRO A 86 -12.22 -2.25 34.52
C PRO A 86 -12.51 -2.27 33.02
N GLU A 87 -12.21 -1.19 32.30
CA GLU A 87 -12.25 -1.16 30.84
C GLU A 87 -11.27 -2.14 30.19
N VAL A 88 -10.21 -2.56 30.91
CA VAL A 88 -9.19 -3.53 30.45
C VAL A 88 -9.37 -4.88 31.17
N SER A 89 -10.56 -5.47 31.09
CA SER A 89 -10.89 -6.69 31.84
C SER A 89 -10.30 -7.99 31.27
N GLY A 90 -9.52 -7.91 30.19
CA GLY A 90 -8.93 -9.06 29.50
C GLY A 90 -8.32 -8.69 28.14
N LYS A 91 -7.56 -9.61 27.53
CA LYS A 91 -6.89 -9.41 26.22
C LYS A 91 -7.85 -8.91 25.13
N GLU A 92 -9.08 -9.42 25.14
CA GLU A 92 -10.16 -9.10 24.20
C GLU A 92 -10.73 -7.68 24.31
N SER A 93 -10.43 -6.96 25.40
CA SER A 93 -10.87 -5.58 25.59
C SER A 93 -10.05 -4.58 24.77
N ILE A 94 -8.87 -4.97 24.29
CA ILE A 94 -7.95 -4.13 23.54
C ILE A 94 -8.38 -4.17 22.06
N HIS A 95 -8.76 -3.00 21.53
CA HIS A 95 -9.30 -2.89 20.17
C HIS A 95 -8.21 -2.54 19.16
N TYR A 96 -7.21 -1.75 19.56
CA TYR A 96 -6.09 -1.33 18.72
C TYR A 96 -4.76 -1.52 19.46
N ALA A 97 -3.75 -2.04 18.77
CA ALA A 97 -2.37 -2.10 19.20
C ALA A 97 -1.51 -1.24 18.27
N CYS A 98 -1.11 -0.06 18.74
CA CYS A 98 -0.33 0.91 17.97
C CYS A 98 1.17 0.75 18.27
N HIS A 99 1.90 0.25 17.29
CA HIS A 99 3.34 0.02 17.33
C HIS A 99 4.10 1.22 16.80
N ARG A 100 4.98 1.78 17.63
CA ARG A 100 5.98 2.72 17.13
C ARG A 100 7.02 1.97 16.29
N VAL A 101 7.18 2.40 15.05
CA VAL A 101 8.16 1.88 14.09
C VAL A 101 9.12 2.99 13.71
N VAL A 102 10.41 2.72 13.83
CA VAL A 102 11.42 3.77 13.61
C VAL A 102 11.54 4.08 12.12
N GLN A 103 11.82 3.09 11.29
CA GLN A 103 11.99 3.26 9.84
C GLN A 103 10.75 2.77 9.10
N GLY A 104 10.02 3.70 8.48
CA GLY A 104 8.84 3.43 7.66
C GLY A 104 9.08 3.48 6.16
N GLY A 105 10.30 3.80 5.70
CA GLY A 105 10.55 3.90 4.26
C GLY A 105 9.66 4.96 3.61
N GLU A 106 8.82 4.55 2.67
CA GLU A 106 7.87 5.41 1.95
C GLU A 106 6.48 5.50 2.63
N TYR A 107 6.31 5.02 3.87
CA TYR A 107 5.10 5.30 4.67
C TYR A 107 5.12 6.67 5.37
N SER A 108 4.18 7.55 5.02
CA SER A 108 4.08 8.95 5.48
C SER A 108 3.26 9.17 6.76
N GLY A 109 2.55 8.14 7.22
CA GLY A 109 1.62 8.25 8.35
C GLY A 109 1.23 6.90 8.93
N VAL A 110 0.22 6.90 9.80
CA VAL A 110 -0.28 5.69 10.48
C VAL A 110 -0.81 4.69 9.44
N HIS A 111 -0.44 3.42 9.55
CA HIS A 111 -0.89 2.34 8.66
C HIS A 111 -1.38 1.13 9.45
N LEU A 112 -2.38 0.41 8.93
CA LEU A 112 -2.70 -0.91 9.48
C LEU A 112 -1.57 -1.89 9.21
N ILE A 113 -1.30 -2.76 10.18
CA ILE A 113 -0.36 -3.85 10.02
C ILE A 113 -1.16 -5.05 9.51
N ASP A 114 -1.20 -5.19 8.19
CA ASP A 114 -1.52 -6.44 7.50
C ASP A 114 -0.23 -7.21 7.15
N LYS A 115 -0.36 -8.35 6.47
CA LYS A 115 0.79 -9.20 6.10
C LYS A 115 1.79 -8.46 5.20
N ASP A 116 1.31 -7.64 4.27
CA ASP A 116 2.17 -6.89 3.35
C ASP A 116 2.91 -5.75 4.06
N THR A 117 2.21 -5.04 4.94
CA THR A 117 2.79 -3.98 5.77
C THR A 117 3.82 -4.56 6.74
N PHE A 118 3.51 -5.70 7.37
CA PHE A 118 4.46 -6.43 8.21
C PHE A 118 5.72 -6.82 7.43
N HIS A 119 5.59 -7.47 6.27
CA HIS A 119 6.76 -7.87 5.47
C HIS A 119 7.55 -6.67 4.93
N LYS A 120 6.89 -5.56 4.61
CA LYS A 120 7.59 -4.32 4.23
C LYS A 120 8.35 -3.72 5.42
N ILE A 121 7.76 -3.69 6.62
CA ILE A 121 8.46 -3.25 7.84
C ILE A 121 9.62 -4.18 8.19
N GLU A 122 9.42 -5.48 8.03
CA GLU A 122 10.43 -6.53 8.20
C GLU A 122 11.61 -6.27 7.25
N LYS A 123 11.36 -6.07 5.95
CA LYS A 123 12.39 -5.71 4.96
C LYS A 123 13.06 -4.37 5.26
N LEU A 124 12.33 -3.39 5.80
CA LEU A 124 12.91 -2.12 6.24
C LEU A 124 13.86 -2.29 7.44
N SER A 125 13.84 -3.44 8.12
CA SER A 125 14.86 -3.79 9.11
C SER A 125 16.25 -3.91 8.49
N ASP A 126 16.38 -4.17 7.19
CA ASP A 126 17.69 -4.12 6.50
C ASP A 126 18.29 -2.70 6.49
N LEU A 127 17.45 -1.66 6.52
CA LEU A 127 17.89 -0.26 6.57
C LEU A 127 18.12 0.26 7.99
N ALA A 128 17.45 -0.33 8.99
CA ALA A 128 17.54 0.10 10.38
C ALA A 128 17.42 -1.10 11.35
N PRO A 129 18.37 -2.05 11.31
CA PRO A 129 18.23 -3.34 11.99
C PRO A 129 18.12 -3.18 13.51
N LEU A 130 18.93 -2.30 14.08
CA LEU A 130 18.95 -1.96 15.51
C LEU A 130 17.66 -1.29 16.04
N HIS A 131 16.73 -0.94 15.16
CA HIS A 131 15.57 -0.10 15.52
C HIS A 131 14.23 -0.75 15.14
N ASN A 132 14.14 -1.42 13.99
CA ASN A 132 12.88 -2.05 13.57
C ASN A 132 12.71 -3.48 14.12
N ALA A 133 13.78 -4.22 14.40
CA ALA A 133 13.69 -5.64 14.80
C ALA A 133 12.81 -5.85 16.06
N SER A 134 12.98 -5.02 17.10
CA SER A 134 12.17 -5.11 18.32
C SER A 134 10.70 -4.73 18.08
N ALA A 135 10.43 -3.81 17.16
CA ALA A 135 9.06 -3.45 16.78
C ALA A 135 8.39 -4.62 16.03
N VAL A 136 9.10 -5.24 15.07
CA VAL A 136 8.62 -6.42 14.33
C VAL A 136 8.32 -7.58 15.29
N SER A 137 9.21 -7.89 16.25
CA SER A 137 8.95 -8.96 17.21
C SER A 137 7.71 -8.71 18.08
N LEU A 138 7.43 -7.44 18.41
CA LEU A 138 6.26 -7.08 19.20
C LEU A 138 4.97 -7.07 18.36
N MET A 139 5.06 -6.78 17.06
CA MET A 139 3.93 -6.95 16.14
C MET A 139 3.50 -8.42 16.08
N THR A 140 4.47 -9.34 15.98
CA THR A 140 4.21 -10.78 16.05
C THR A 140 3.61 -11.16 17.41
N ALA A 141 4.21 -10.71 18.52
CA ALA A 141 3.68 -10.98 19.86
C ALA A 141 2.25 -10.46 20.04
N CYS A 142 1.94 -9.25 19.55
CA CYS A 142 0.60 -8.69 19.62
C CYS A 142 -0.40 -9.42 18.72
N HIS A 143 0.03 -9.90 17.55
CA HIS A 143 -0.82 -10.73 16.71
C HIS A 143 -1.22 -12.03 17.43
N ASP A 144 -0.27 -12.66 18.13
CA ASP A 144 -0.48 -13.92 18.85
C ASP A 144 -1.27 -13.72 20.17
N ASP A 145 -0.90 -12.71 20.96
CA ASP A 145 -1.49 -12.45 22.28
C ASP A 145 -2.79 -11.65 22.23
N LEU A 146 -3.00 -10.82 21.21
CA LEU A 146 -4.17 -9.95 21.07
C LEU A 146 -4.87 -10.16 19.72
N PRO A 147 -5.41 -11.36 19.44
CA PRO A 147 -5.89 -11.73 18.10
C PRO A 147 -7.09 -10.93 17.60
N LYS A 148 -7.81 -10.21 18.47
CA LYS A 148 -8.90 -9.29 18.07
C LYS A 148 -8.47 -7.83 17.97
N ALA A 149 -7.25 -7.49 18.40
CA ALA A 149 -6.74 -6.13 18.30
C ALA A 149 -6.27 -5.84 16.87
N ILE A 150 -6.69 -4.71 16.33
CA ILE A 150 -6.17 -4.18 15.07
C ILE A 150 -4.76 -3.65 15.34
N ASN A 151 -3.76 -4.25 14.71
CA ASN A 151 -2.38 -3.81 14.81
C ASN A 151 -2.15 -2.65 13.85
N VAL A 152 -1.47 -1.60 14.33
CA VAL A 152 -1.29 -0.34 13.62
C VAL A 152 0.17 0.10 13.73
N ALA A 153 0.85 0.40 12.63
CA ALA A 153 2.21 0.92 12.60
C ALA A 153 2.18 2.45 12.56
N CYS A 154 2.94 3.07 13.46
CA CYS A 154 3.13 4.51 13.55
C CYS A 154 4.60 4.83 13.29
N PHE A 155 4.92 5.46 12.16
CA PHE A 155 6.29 5.61 11.69
C PHE A 155 6.94 6.93 12.14
N ASP A 156 8.11 6.84 12.77
CA ASP A 156 8.92 8.03 13.09
C ASP A 156 9.45 8.75 11.84
N SER A 157 9.59 8.06 10.72
CA SER A 157 10.02 8.67 9.46
C SER A 157 8.89 9.41 8.72
N GLY A 158 7.62 9.14 9.06
CA GLY A 158 6.48 9.58 8.25
C GLY A 158 6.32 11.09 8.15
N PHE A 159 6.47 11.80 9.28
CA PHE A 159 6.36 13.27 9.33
C PHE A 159 7.37 14.00 8.43
N HIS A 160 8.48 13.33 8.07
CA HIS A 160 9.58 13.94 7.34
C HIS A 160 9.46 13.78 5.81
N HIS A 161 8.41 13.14 5.30
CA HIS A 161 8.22 12.95 3.86
C HIS A 161 8.02 14.23 3.07
N SER A 162 7.58 15.30 3.72
CA SER A 162 7.50 16.63 3.11
C SER A 162 8.86 17.27 2.81
N MET A 163 9.98 16.64 3.19
CA MET A 163 11.32 17.14 2.87
C MET A 163 11.52 17.21 1.34
N PRO A 164 12.01 18.33 0.80
CA PRO A 164 12.33 18.46 -0.62
C PRO A 164 13.40 17.47 -1.09
N ASP A 165 13.37 17.12 -2.37
CA ASP A 165 14.30 16.15 -2.97
C ASP A 165 15.77 16.48 -2.72
N TYR A 166 16.17 17.74 -2.87
CA TYR A 166 17.55 18.18 -2.63
C TYR A 166 17.99 18.10 -1.16
N VAL A 167 17.06 17.94 -0.20
CA VAL A 167 17.36 17.72 1.22
C VAL A 167 17.49 16.24 1.52
N LYS A 168 16.65 15.40 0.90
CA LYS A 168 16.64 13.96 1.16
C LYS A 168 17.68 13.16 0.36
N THR A 169 18.14 13.69 -0.78
CA THR A 169 19.07 13.00 -1.67
C THR A 169 20.52 13.08 -1.17
N TYR A 170 21.18 11.93 -1.08
CA TYR A 170 22.63 11.87 -0.89
C TYR A 170 23.37 11.98 -2.22
N VAL A 171 24.52 12.67 -2.24
CA VAL A 171 25.37 12.83 -3.43
C VAL A 171 26.23 11.58 -3.64
N ILE A 172 25.56 10.49 -4.01
CA ILE A 172 26.14 9.17 -4.35
C ILE A 172 25.56 8.70 -5.69
N ASP A 173 25.93 7.49 -6.14
CA ASP A 173 25.30 6.88 -7.32
C ASP A 173 23.77 6.80 -7.11
N GLN A 174 23.02 7.54 -7.92
CA GLN A 174 21.57 7.66 -7.76
C GLN A 174 20.82 6.39 -8.12
N LYS A 175 21.36 5.56 -9.02
CA LYS A 175 20.77 4.28 -9.37
C LYS A 175 20.86 3.33 -8.17
N ILE A 176 22.05 3.23 -7.57
CA ILE A 176 22.26 2.43 -6.35
C ILE A 176 21.42 2.97 -5.20
N ALA A 177 21.34 4.30 -5.05
CA ALA A 177 20.55 4.92 -4.00
C ALA A 177 19.06 4.60 -4.13
N GLN A 178 18.49 4.65 -5.35
CA GLN A 178 17.10 4.30 -5.60
C GLN A 178 16.83 2.81 -5.37
N GLU A 179 17.67 1.93 -5.94
CA GLU A 179 17.53 0.47 -5.80
C GLU A 179 17.58 0.02 -4.33
N LYS A 180 18.41 0.67 -3.51
CA LYS A 180 18.62 0.32 -2.10
C LYS A 180 17.87 1.23 -1.11
N GLY A 181 17.07 2.19 -1.58
CA GLY A 181 16.38 3.15 -0.71
C GLY A 181 17.31 4.03 0.13
N LEU A 182 18.51 4.36 -0.36
CA LEU A 182 19.50 5.16 0.35
C LEU A 182 19.20 6.65 0.19
N ARG A 183 18.45 7.18 1.15
CA ARG A 183 18.11 8.60 1.27
C ARG A 183 18.02 8.98 2.73
N LYS A 184 17.96 10.28 2.98
CA LYS A 184 17.61 10.80 4.29
C LYS A 184 16.10 10.62 4.52
N TYR A 185 15.77 9.92 5.60
CA TYR A 185 14.39 9.70 6.05
C TYR A 185 14.03 10.63 7.20
N GLY A 186 14.91 10.73 8.20
CA GLY A 186 14.61 11.44 9.44
C GLY A 186 13.77 10.61 10.43
N PHE A 187 13.85 10.95 11.72
CA PHE A 187 13.15 10.25 12.80
C PHE A 187 12.75 11.20 13.94
N HIS A 188 12.04 10.66 14.94
CA HIS A 188 11.26 11.40 15.93
C HIS A 188 10.07 12.16 15.30
N GLY A 189 9.61 11.73 14.13
CA GLY A 189 8.52 12.38 13.41
C GLY A 189 7.21 12.38 14.20
N LEU A 190 6.95 11.34 15.01
CA LEU A 190 5.77 11.30 15.88
C LEU A 190 5.83 12.41 16.94
N SER A 191 7.01 12.63 17.54
CA SER A 191 7.24 13.74 18.45
C SER A 191 7.11 15.09 17.75
N TYR A 192 7.70 15.27 16.57
CA TYR A 192 7.61 16.52 15.82
C TYR A 192 6.18 16.83 15.37
N GLN A 193 5.40 15.83 14.97
CA GLN A 193 3.99 15.99 14.65
C GLN A 193 3.20 16.48 15.87
N TYR A 194 3.44 15.88 17.04
CA TYR A 194 2.83 16.30 18.29
C TYR A 194 3.22 17.74 18.67
N ILE A 195 4.53 18.03 18.68
CA ILE A 195 5.08 19.36 19.00
C ILE A 195 4.46 20.41 18.07
N THR A 196 4.43 20.15 16.76
CA THR A 196 3.91 21.12 15.77
C THR A 196 2.45 21.48 16.07
N ARG A 197 1.60 20.49 16.37
CA ARG A 197 0.20 20.71 16.75
C ARG A 197 0.09 21.54 18.03
N ARG A 198 0.77 21.14 19.10
CA ARG A 198 0.67 21.82 20.41
C ARG A 198 1.22 23.24 20.38
N ILE A 199 2.27 23.48 19.59
CA ILE A 199 2.85 24.81 19.45
C ILE A 199 1.95 25.71 18.60
N ALA A 200 1.33 25.19 17.54
CA ALA A 200 0.34 25.94 16.77
C ALA A 200 -0.85 26.38 17.65
N GLU A 201 -1.39 25.46 18.45
CA GLU A 201 -2.46 25.74 19.42
C GLU A 201 -2.01 26.77 20.47
N PHE A 202 -0.80 26.65 21.03
CA PHE A 202 -0.27 27.60 22.01
C PHE A 202 -0.06 29.01 21.43
N LEU A 203 0.34 29.09 20.16
CA LEU A 203 0.54 30.35 19.45
C LEU A 203 -0.76 30.97 18.93
N ASP A 204 -1.89 30.28 19.07
CA ASP A 204 -3.17 30.66 18.47
C ASP A 204 -3.05 30.88 16.95
N LYS A 205 -2.33 29.97 16.28
CA LYS A 205 -2.10 29.99 14.83
C LYS A 205 -2.55 28.69 14.18
N PRO A 206 -3.06 28.73 12.93
CA PRO A 206 -3.22 27.51 12.15
C PRO A 206 -1.90 26.74 12.03
N GLN A 207 -1.95 25.41 12.12
CA GLN A 207 -0.76 24.56 11.94
C GLN A 207 -0.08 24.83 10.59
N SER A 208 -0.85 25.06 9.52
CA SER A 208 -0.37 25.39 8.17
C SER A 208 0.36 26.73 8.07
N GLU A 209 0.34 27.56 9.10
CA GLU A 209 1.03 28.86 9.16
C GLU A 209 2.11 28.91 10.24
N THR A 210 2.39 27.77 10.87
CA THR A 210 3.33 27.66 11.99
C THR A 210 4.68 27.18 11.48
N SER A 211 5.73 27.98 11.69
CA SER A 211 7.11 27.66 11.29
C SER A 211 8.03 27.68 12.51
N ILE A 212 8.61 26.54 12.88
CA ILE A 212 9.37 26.38 14.12
C ILE A 212 10.68 25.62 13.88
N ILE A 213 11.63 25.84 14.78
CA ILE A 213 12.78 24.96 14.96
C ILE A 213 12.51 24.13 16.22
N ALA A 214 12.28 22.83 16.05
CA ALA A 214 12.01 21.93 17.15
C ALA A 214 13.24 21.10 17.49
N LEU A 215 13.59 21.01 18.77
CA LEU A 215 14.72 20.26 19.31
C LEU A 215 14.17 19.13 20.17
N HIS A 216 14.18 17.90 19.65
CA HIS A 216 13.90 16.71 20.44
C HIS A 216 15.20 16.19 21.05
N LEU A 217 15.49 16.52 22.31
CA LEU A 217 16.75 16.22 22.97
C LEU A 217 16.54 15.13 24.02
N GLY A 218 17.06 13.93 23.76
CA GLY A 218 17.01 12.77 24.66
C GLY A 218 18.24 11.89 24.54
N SER A 219 18.14 10.62 24.92
CA SER A 219 19.21 9.63 24.71
C SER A 219 19.52 9.43 23.22
N GLY A 220 18.50 9.50 22.37
CA GLY A 220 18.61 9.91 20.97
C GLY A 220 18.20 11.38 20.86
N ALA A 221 18.96 12.17 20.11
CA ALA A 221 18.69 13.59 19.94
C ALA A 221 18.56 13.94 18.45
N SER A 222 17.60 14.78 18.11
CA SER A 222 17.48 15.38 16.78
C SER A 222 16.96 16.82 16.85
N ALA A 223 17.09 17.54 15.74
CA ALA A 223 16.37 18.79 15.52
C ALA A 223 15.61 18.73 14.18
N CYS A 224 14.54 19.51 14.05
CA CYS A 224 13.75 19.59 12.82
C CYS A 224 13.41 21.05 12.48
N ALA A 225 13.57 21.40 11.20
CA ALA A 225 13.08 22.64 10.61
C ALA A 225 11.68 22.39 10.06
N ILE A 226 10.70 23.10 10.61
CA ILE A 226 9.30 22.94 10.26
C ILE A 226 8.82 24.26 9.67
N LYS A 227 8.30 24.22 8.44
CA LYS A 227 7.77 25.38 7.72
C LYS A 227 6.31 25.11 7.38
N ASN A 228 5.42 26.00 7.77
CA ASN A 228 3.98 25.88 7.49
C ASN A 228 3.41 24.52 7.95
N GLY A 229 3.84 24.05 9.12
CA GLY A 229 3.42 22.78 9.72
C GLY A 229 4.04 21.53 9.10
N GLN A 230 4.96 21.66 8.13
CA GLN A 230 5.59 20.56 7.40
C GLN A 230 7.10 20.48 7.69
N SER A 231 7.65 19.28 7.83
CA SER A 231 9.10 19.08 7.97
C SER A 231 9.81 19.39 6.66
N ILE A 232 10.68 20.40 6.65
CA ILE A 232 11.50 20.73 5.48
C ILE A 232 12.94 20.24 5.60
N ASP A 233 13.40 19.96 6.83
CA ASP A 233 14.69 19.32 7.13
C ASP A 233 14.69 18.75 8.56
N THR A 234 15.54 17.76 8.84
CA THR A 234 15.73 17.15 10.16
C THR A 234 17.16 16.64 10.30
N THR A 235 17.71 16.54 11.51
CA THR A 235 19.15 16.25 11.64
C THR A 235 19.49 14.81 11.33
N MET A 236 18.57 13.88 11.58
CA MET A 236 18.80 12.47 11.32
C MET A 236 18.70 12.13 9.83
N GLY A 237 19.47 11.13 9.40
CA GLY A 237 19.72 10.79 8.02
C GLY A 237 18.97 9.54 7.55
N LEU A 238 19.69 8.65 6.89
CA LEU A 238 19.26 7.28 6.57
C LEU A 238 18.86 6.51 7.84
N THR A 239 19.63 6.69 8.91
CA THR A 239 19.43 6.07 10.22
C THR A 239 19.50 7.12 11.34
N PRO A 240 19.06 6.78 12.56
CA PRO A 240 19.12 7.67 13.73
C PRO A 240 20.53 8.01 14.25
N VAL A 241 21.60 7.58 13.57
CA VAL A 241 23.00 7.90 13.94
C VAL A 241 23.42 9.29 13.49
N SER A 242 22.98 9.72 12.29
CA SER A 242 23.35 11.02 11.74
C SER A 242 22.68 12.16 12.52
N GLY A 243 23.31 13.32 12.52
CA GLY A 243 22.86 14.52 13.22
C GLY A 243 23.55 14.72 14.56
N LEU A 244 22.74 14.93 15.60
CA LEU A 244 23.23 15.21 16.94
C LEU A 244 23.82 13.95 17.61
N PRO A 245 24.90 14.08 18.39
CA PRO A 245 25.40 12.97 19.19
C PRO A 245 24.36 12.56 20.24
N GLY A 246 24.34 11.28 20.57
CA GLY A 246 23.44 10.69 21.57
C GLY A 246 24.18 10.04 22.73
N GLY A 247 23.43 9.32 23.57
CA GLY A 247 23.95 8.54 24.70
C GLY A 247 25.11 7.65 24.31
N THR A 248 24.86 6.86 23.27
CA THR A 248 25.80 5.88 22.73
C THR A 248 26.06 6.05 21.23
N ARG A 249 25.42 7.05 20.61
CA ARG A 249 25.51 7.31 19.16
C ARG A 249 26.49 8.43 18.86
N SER A 250 27.29 8.27 17.81
CA SER A 250 28.32 9.25 17.43
C SER A 250 27.77 10.62 17.05
N GLY A 251 26.58 10.67 16.43
CA GLY A 251 26.20 11.83 15.64
C GLY A 251 27.00 11.90 14.34
N ASP A 252 26.97 13.05 13.68
CA ASP A 252 27.76 13.27 12.46
C ASP A 252 29.27 13.26 12.74
N ILE A 253 29.96 12.46 11.95
CA ILE A 253 31.41 12.32 11.89
C ILE A 253 31.82 12.14 10.42
N ASP A 254 33.12 12.20 10.14
CA ASP A 254 33.65 11.87 8.81
C ASP A 254 33.28 10.42 8.43
N PRO A 255 32.62 10.16 7.29
CA PRO A 255 32.26 8.81 6.86
C PRO A 255 33.45 7.84 6.74
N SER A 256 34.65 8.34 6.44
CA SER A 256 35.86 7.53 6.35
C SER A 256 36.47 7.19 7.71
N LEU A 257 36.11 7.90 8.79
CA LEU A 257 36.67 7.71 10.13
C LEU A 257 36.53 6.27 10.62
N VAL A 258 35.37 5.64 10.39
CA VAL A 258 35.09 4.29 10.90
C VAL A 258 36.04 3.24 10.33
N PHE A 259 36.50 3.41 9.08
CA PHE A 259 37.48 2.53 8.43
C PHE A 259 38.91 2.75 8.93
N HIS A 260 39.18 3.90 9.55
CA HIS A 260 40.43 4.13 10.29
C HIS A 260 40.35 3.67 11.74
N TYR A 261 39.14 3.68 12.33
CA TYR A 261 38.90 3.22 13.69
C TYR A 261 39.04 1.70 13.80
N THR A 262 38.60 0.95 12.79
CA THR A 262 38.71 -0.51 12.73
C THR A 262 38.96 -0.99 11.30
N SER A 263 39.80 -2.02 11.14
CA SER A 263 40.02 -2.68 9.85
C SER A 263 38.81 -3.49 9.37
N ASP A 264 37.92 -3.85 10.30
CA ASP A 264 36.82 -4.80 10.07
C ASP A 264 35.47 -4.09 10.03
N ALA A 265 35.45 -2.81 9.62
CA ALA A 265 34.26 -1.96 9.63
C ALA A 265 33.05 -2.59 8.92
N SER A 266 33.27 -3.30 7.82
CA SER A 266 32.23 -3.98 7.04
C SER A 266 31.93 -5.43 7.49
N ALA A 267 32.71 -6.00 8.41
CA ALA A 267 32.45 -7.35 8.93
C ALA A 267 31.18 -7.35 9.81
N LEU A 268 30.57 -8.51 9.98
CA LEU A 268 29.46 -8.67 10.93
C LEU A 268 29.95 -8.47 12.36
N SER A 269 29.22 -7.66 13.13
CA SER A 269 29.41 -7.49 14.56
C SER A 269 29.26 -8.82 15.31
N PRO A 270 30.00 -9.06 16.41
CA PRO A 270 29.78 -10.22 17.28
C PRO A 270 28.38 -10.30 17.89
N ASN A 271 27.68 -9.15 17.97
CA ASN A 271 26.31 -9.05 18.47
C ASN A 271 25.25 -9.25 17.36
N SER A 272 25.68 -9.53 16.13
CA SER A 272 24.76 -9.87 15.03
C SER A 272 24.21 -11.28 15.23
N THR A 273 22.94 -11.46 14.91
CA THR A 273 22.26 -12.77 14.91
C THR A 273 21.84 -13.14 13.50
N LYS A 274 21.27 -14.34 13.33
CA LYS A 274 20.67 -14.76 12.05
C LYS A 274 19.62 -13.77 11.55
N ASP A 275 18.90 -13.15 12.47
CA ASP A 275 17.76 -12.27 12.20
C ASP A 275 18.10 -10.78 12.39
N LEU A 276 19.36 -10.47 12.74
CA LEU A 276 19.84 -9.11 12.99
C LEU A 276 21.25 -8.94 12.42
N HIS A 277 21.32 -8.49 11.17
CA HIS A 277 22.59 -8.22 10.48
C HIS A 277 23.08 -6.81 10.80
N ILE A 278 24.12 -6.70 11.62
CA ILE A 278 24.75 -5.43 11.99
C ILE A 278 26.24 -5.50 11.61
N SER A 279 26.74 -4.48 10.93
CA SER A 279 28.18 -4.35 10.71
C SER A 279 28.93 -3.89 11.96
N THR A 280 30.22 -4.19 12.07
CA THR A 280 31.08 -3.65 13.14
C THR A 280 31.02 -2.13 13.20
N ALA A 281 30.95 -1.46 12.04
CA ALA A 281 30.76 -0.02 11.95
C ALA A 281 29.46 0.44 12.64
N GLU A 282 28.33 -0.19 12.32
CA GLU A 282 27.04 0.17 12.93
C GLU A 282 27.02 -0.05 14.44
N GLU A 283 27.63 -1.13 14.94
CA GLU A 283 27.76 -1.40 16.37
C GLU A 283 28.58 -0.29 17.07
N ILE A 284 29.75 0.06 16.52
CA ILE A 284 30.61 1.11 17.07
C ILE A 284 29.85 2.43 17.12
N LEU A 285 29.23 2.82 15.99
CA LEU A 285 28.59 4.13 15.85
C LEU A 285 27.28 4.25 16.62
N ASN A 286 26.57 3.15 16.90
CA ASN A 286 25.31 3.18 17.65
C ASN A 286 25.44 2.89 19.15
N LYS A 287 26.37 2.02 19.56
CA LYS A 287 26.41 1.44 20.91
C LYS A 287 27.68 1.77 21.68
N GLN A 288 28.78 2.05 20.99
CA GLN A 288 30.10 2.27 21.60
C GLN A 288 30.61 3.71 21.46
N SER A 289 29.77 4.60 20.92
CA SER A 289 30.10 6.01 20.67
C SER A 289 29.35 6.94 21.64
N GLY A 290 29.12 8.18 21.23
CA GLY A 290 28.35 9.16 22.00
C GLY A 290 29.05 9.63 23.26
N TRP A 291 28.32 10.35 24.11
CA TRP A 291 28.93 10.90 25.33
C TRP A 291 29.32 9.82 26.33
N LYS A 292 28.73 8.61 26.28
CA LYS A 292 29.19 7.49 27.09
C LYS A 292 30.66 7.14 26.84
N ALA A 293 31.12 7.20 25.59
CA ALA A 293 32.52 6.91 25.25
C ALA A 293 33.51 7.90 25.89
N LEU A 294 33.06 9.15 26.15
CA LEU A 294 33.87 10.19 26.77
C LEU A 294 33.76 10.18 28.30
N THR A 295 32.58 9.89 28.82
CA THR A 295 32.21 10.16 30.23
C THR A 295 32.03 8.90 31.06
N GLY A 296 31.87 7.73 30.43
CA GLY A 296 31.52 6.48 31.07
C GLY A 296 30.04 6.33 31.44
N THR A 297 29.20 7.35 31.21
CA THR A 297 27.76 7.32 31.54
C THR A 297 26.89 7.77 30.38
N THR A 298 25.67 7.25 30.29
CA THR A 298 24.64 7.74 29.37
C THR A 298 23.73 8.79 30.02
N ASP A 299 23.82 8.97 31.34
CA ASP A 299 23.00 9.89 32.11
C ASP A 299 23.45 11.34 31.88
N PHE A 300 22.71 12.04 31.02
CA PHE A 300 23.05 13.42 30.66
C PHE A 300 22.86 14.39 31.82
N SER A 301 22.14 14.04 32.89
CA SER A 301 22.01 14.92 34.06
C SER A 301 23.34 15.10 34.80
N LYS A 302 24.20 14.07 34.78
CA LYS A 302 25.57 14.14 35.33
C LYS A 302 26.54 14.91 34.43
N ILE A 303 26.17 15.08 33.15
CA ILE A 303 26.96 15.79 32.14
C ILE A 303 26.58 17.26 32.10
N ALA A 304 25.27 17.55 32.20
CA ALA A 304 24.71 18.89 32.27
C ALA A 304 24.80 19.48 33.68
N ASP A 305 25.99 19.39 34.28
CA ASP A 305 26.33 19.93 35.59
C ASP A 305 27.55 20.87 35.44
N PRO A 306 27.44 22.16 35.84
CA PRO A 306 28.56 23.10 35.81
C PRO A 306 29.82 22.61 36.53
N ASP A 307 29.66 21.78 37.57
CA ASP A 307 30.75 21.26 38.39
C ASP A 307 31.24 19.87 37.95
N ALA A 308 30.74 19.38 36.81
CA ALA A 308 31.13 18.08 36.28
C ALA A 308 32.64 17.99 35.92
N PRO A 309 33.21 16.76 35.86
CA PRO A 309 34.58 16.55 35.41
C PRO A 309 34.84 17.07 33.99
N ASP A 310 36.11 17.31 33.63
CA ASP A 310 36.48 17.87 32.32
C ASP A 310 35.99 17.03 31.14
N THR A 311 35.95 15.70 31.28
CA THR A 311 35.39 14.81 30.24
C THR A 311 33.89 15.03 30.01
N HIS A 312 33.15 15.33 31.06
CA HIS A 312 31.71 15.63 30.99
C HIS A 312 31.48 17.03 30.41
N LYS A 313 32.29 18.02 30.83
CA LYS A 313 32.28 19.36 30.23
C LYS A 313 32.59 19.32 28.74
N LEU A 314 33.55 18.51 28.31
CA LEU A 314 33.85 18.28 26.90
C LEU A 314 32.64 17.70 26.16
N ALA A 315 32.02 16.65 26.69
CA ALA A 315 30.83 16.04 26.09
C ALA A 315 29.65 17.03 25.99
N PHE A 316 29.41 17.81 27.04
CA PHE A 316 28.41 18.87 27.06
C PHE A 316 28.68 19.94 25.99
N ASN A 317 29.92 20.42 25.90
CA ASN A 317 30.31 21.43 24.92
C ASN A 317 30.16 20.94 23.48
N ILE A 318 30.53 19.68 23.19
CA ILE A 318 30.31 19.07 21.87
C ILE A 318 28.81 19.01 21.56
N PHE A 319 27.99 18.55 22.51
CA PHE A 319 26.54 18.47 22.32
C PHE A 319 25.92 19.84 22.02
N VAL A 320 26.25 20.86 22.84
CA VAL A 320 25.77 22.24 22.64
C VAL A 320 26.23 22.79 21.30
N ASP A 321 27.50 22.59 20.93
CA ASP A 321 28.07 23.07 19.66
C ASP A 321 27.29 22.51 18.45
N ARG A 322 27.01 21.21 18.44
CA ARG A 322 26.20 20.59 17.38
C ARG A 322 24.78 21.13 17.35
N VAL A 323 24.13 21.27 18.50
CA VAL A 323 22.77 21.82 18.61
C VAL A 323 22.71 23.23 18.03
N ILE A 324 23.60 24.14 18.44
CA ILE A 324 23.56 25.53 17.94
C ILE A 324 23.91 25.65 16.46
N GLY A 325 24.78 24.77 15.94
CA GLY A 325 25.07 24.69 14.51
C GLY A 325 23.83 24.35 13.69
N TYR A 326 23.03 23.39 14.15
CA TYR A 326 21.77 23.02 13.50
C TYR A 326 20.69 24.10 13.64
N ILE A 327 20.58 24.78 14.79
CA ILE A 327 19.68 25.93 14.94
C ILE A 327 20.01 27.01 13.90
N GLY A 328 21.29 27.36 13.75
CA GLY A 328 21.73 28.35 12.76
C GLY A 328 21.39 27.94 11.32
N ASN A 329 21.67 26.69 10.95
CA ASN A 329 21.33 26.13 9.64
C ASN A 329 19.81 26.24 9.36
N TYR A 330 18.99 25.76 10.30
CA TYR A 330 17.54 25.74 10.13
C TYR A 330 16.91 27.11 10.16
N TYR A 331 17.45 28.04 10.94
CA TYR A 331 17.04 29.43 10.90
C TYR A 331 17.21 30.04 9.50
N VAL A 332 18.34 29.77 8.84
CA VAL A 332 18.59 30.24 7.46
C VAL A 332 17.68 29.53 6.46
N LYS A 333 17.47 28.21 6.59
CA LYS A 333 16.53 27.45 5.73
C LYS A 333 15.07 27.91 5.85
N LEU A 334 14.71 28.49 6.99
CA LEU A 334 13.40 29.09 7.24
C LEU A 334 13.36 30.58 6.88
N ASP A 335 14.35 31.11 6.15
CA ASP A 335 14.44 32.51 5.73
C ASP A 335 14.40 33.51 6.92
N GLY A 336 14.83 33.07 8.10
CA GLY A 336 14.73 33.82 9.36
C GLY A 336 13.30 33.98 9.91
N LYS A 337 12.29 33.39 9.25
CA LYS A 337 10.87 33.41 9.62
C LYS A 337 10.56 32.21 10.51
N VAL A 338 10.90 32.34 11.79
CA VAL A 338 10.70 31.30 12.79
C VAL A 338 9.84 31.85 13.92
N ASP A 339 8.68 31.25 14.15
CA ASP A 339 7.75 31.62 15.22
C ASP A 339 8.31 31.24 16.60
N ALA A 340 8.92 30.05 16.70
CA ALA A 340 9.46 29.53 17.96
C ALA A 340 10.68 28.62 17.80
N LEU A 341 11.59 28.70 18.78
CA LEU A 341 12.56 27.65 19.09
C LEU A 341 11.97 26.79 20.22
N VAL A 342 11.82 25.49 19.97
CA VAL A 342 11.10 24.59 20.87
C VAL A 342 12.03 23.52 21.42
N PHE A 343 12.13 23.42 22.74
CA PHE A 343 12.84 22.35 23.44
C PHE A 343 11.87 21.26 23.87
N SER A 344 12.22 20.01 23.59
CA SER A 344 11.42 18.82 23.86
C SER A 344 12.32 17.62 24.15
N GLY A 345 11.74 16.50 24.57
CA GLY A 345 12.46 15.27 24.92
C GLY A 345 13.11 15.35 26.29
N GLY A 346 13.51 14.21 26.84
CA GLY A 346 13.91 14.11 28.25
C GLY A 346 15.00 15.09 28.71
N ILE A 347 15.97 15.43 27.85
CA ILE A 347 16.99 16.46 28.13
C ILE A 347 16.41 17.86 27.92
N GLY A 348 15.70 18.09 26.80
CA GLY A 348 15.15 19.41 26.46
C GLY A 348 14.09 19.89 27.45
N GLU A 349 13.28 18.99 28.00
CA GLU A 349 12.25 19.26 28.99
C GLU A 349 12.83 19.46 30.40
N LYS A 350 13.83 18.68 30.81
CA LYS A 350 14.28 18.64 32.22
C LYS A 350 15.52 19.47 32.50
N SER A 351 16.39 19.68 31.51
CA SER A 351 17.64 20.39 31.73
C SER A 351 17.49 21.90 31.47
N ALA A 352 17.15 22.64 32.52
CA ALA A 352 17.17 24.10 32.49
C ALA A 352 18.54 24.64 32.08
N TYR A 353 19.62 23.97 32.47
CA TYR A 353 20.99 24.36 32.12
C TYR A 353 21.27 24.26 30.62
N VAL A 354 20.87 23.16 29.95
CA VAL A 354 20.99 23.03 28.49
C VAL A 354 20.24 24.15 27.78
N ARG A 355 18.97 24.38 28.17
CA ARG A 355 18.14 25.45 27.58
C ARG A 355 18.76 26.83 27.78
N GLN A 356 19.31 27.09 28.96
CA GLN A 356 20.02 28.33 29.29
C GLN A 356 21.22 28.55 28.37
N VAL A 357 22.11 27.56 28.28
CA VAL A 357 23.34 27.68 27.48
C VAL A 357 23.02 27.81 25.99
N VAL A 358 22.15 26.95 25.44
CA VAL A 358 21.76 26.97 24.03
C VAL A 358 21.11 28.32 23.68
N SER A 359 20.10 28.75 24.43
CA SER A 359 19.38 30.00 24.17
C SER A 359 20.29 31.22 24.25
N THR A 360 21.24 31.24 25.21
CA THR A 360 22.23 32.31 25.32
C THR A 360 23.13 32.37 24.07
N ARG A 361 23.55 31.22 23.54
CA ARG A 361 24.43 31.12 22.37
C ARG A 361 23.74 31.51 21.06
N VAL A 362 22.43 31.30 20.95
CA VAL A 362 21.63 31.65 19.75
C VAL A 362 20.83 32.94 19.91
N ALA A 363 21.08 33.72 20.97
CA ALA A 363 20.39 34.98 21.24
C ALA A 363 20.50 36.00 20.09
N CYS A 364 21.58 35.94 19.30
CA CYS A 364 21.75 36.77 18.11
C CYS A 364 20.69 36.51 17.02
N LEU A 365 19.99 35.38 17.05
CA LEU A 365 18.90 35.04 16.14
C LEU A 365 17.53 35.56 16.63
N GLY A 366 17.48 36.11 17.85
CA GLY A 366 16.28 36.67 18.49
C GLY A 366 15.57 35.72 19.47
N PHE A 367 16.08 34.50 19.67
CA PHE A 367 15.58 33.59 20.71
C PHE A 367 16.21 33.94 22.05
N THR A 368 15.38 34.40 22.98
CA THR A 368 15.81 34.88 24.30
C THR A 368 15.18 34.01 25.38
N LEU A 369 15.68 34.13 26.61
CA LEU A 369 15.27 33.27 27.72
C LEU A 369 15.05 34.10 28.98
N ASP A 370 13.97 33.79 29.69
CA ASP A 370 13.68 34.22 31.05
C ASP A 370 14.18 33.13 32.02
N SER A 371 15.15 33.48 32.87
CA SER A 371 15.80 32.51 33.74
C SER A 371 14.85 31.94 34.80
N GLU A 372 13.86 32.70 35.29
CA GLU A 372 12.93 32.21 36.30
C GLU A 372 11.93 31.22 35.68
N LYS A 373 11.33 31.60 34.55
CA LYS A 373 10.44 30.70 33.80
C LYS A 373 11.15 29.43 33.35
N ASN A 374 12.40 29.54 32.92
CA ASN A 374 13.20 28.40 32.50
C ASN A 374 13.40 27.37 33.62
N GLN A 375 13.57 27.81 34.87
CA GLN A 375 13.72 26.90 36.01
C GLN A 375 12.40 26.21 36.36
N GLN A 376 11.28 26.91 36.19
CA GLN A 376 9.94 26.40 36.50
C GLN A 376 9.30 25.63 35.34
N ALA A 377 9.96 25.54 34.18
CA ALA A 377 9.39 24.94 32.97
C ALA A 377 8.96 23.47 33.13
N SER A 378 9.55 22.75 34.07
CA SER A 378 9.22 21.34 34.37
C SER A 378 7.94 21.19 35.20
N ASP A 379 7.45 22.26 35.81
CA ASP A 379 6.33 22.27 36.77
C ASP A 379 5.02 22.84 36.17
N GLY A 380 5.06 23.28 34.90
CA GLY A 380 3.96 23.96 34.22
C GLY A 380 3.11 23.07 33.30
N ASP A 381 2.31 23.72 32.46
CA ASP A 381 1.47 23.09 31.43
C ASP A 381 2.30 22.38 30.34
N ASP A 382 1.64 21.64 29.44
CA ASP A 382 2.30 20.88 28.35
C ASP A 382 3.22 21.74 27.47
N VAL A 383 2.92 23.03 27.31
CA VAL A 383 3.73 24.01 26.59
C VAL A 383 3.97 25.22 27.48
N VAL A 384 5.24 25.54 27.73
CA VAL A 384 5.65 26.66 28.57
C VAL A 384 6.49 27.63 27.75
N ASP A 385 6.11 28.91 27.74
CA ASP A 385 6.96 29.96 27.20
C ASP A 385 8.01 30.40 28.21
N ILE A 386 9.25 30.07 27.90
CA ILE A 386 10.43 30.39 28.70
C ILE A 386 11.20 31.58 28.10
N GLY A 387 10.69 32.22 27.05
CA GLY A 387 11.31 33.37 26.41
C GLY A 387 10.91 34.72 27.01
N THR A 388 11.68 35.75 26.66
CA THR A 388 11.33 37.16 26.93
C THR A 388 10.81 37.89 25.69
N SER A 389 11.11 37.37 24.48
CA SER A 389 10.60 37.90 23.21
C SER A 389 9.17 37.44 22.93
N GLN A 390 8.34 38.35 22.41
CA GLN A 390 6.97 38.06 21.96
C GLN A 390 6.89 37.70 20.47
N THR A 391 7.93 38.00 19.68
CA THR A 391 7.93 37.79 18.22
C THR A 391 8.60 36.48 17.80
N LYS A 392 9.61 36.04 18.56
CA LYS A 392 10.30 34.75 18.38
C LYS A 392 10.33 34.06 19.72
N ARG A 393 9.40 33.13 19.93
CA ARG A 393 9.21 32.50 21.23
C ARG A 393 10.30 31.46 21.50
N THR A 394 10.60 31.24 22.77
CA THR A 394 11.44 30.13 23.21
C THR A 394 10.56 29.27 24.10
N LEU A 395 10.23 28.07 23.64
CA LEU A 395 9.19 27.25 24.25
C LEU A 395 9.77 25.93 24.74
N VAL A 396 9.21 25.40 25.82
CA VAL A 396 9.36 23.99 26.21
C VAL A 396 8.05 23.29 25.90
N CYS A 397 8.11 22.14 25.23
CA CYS A 397 6.96 21.29 24.95
C CYS A 397 7.22 19.91 25.55
N GLN A 398 6.39 19.46 26.48
CA GLN A 398 6.42 18.08 26.97
C GLN A 398 5.89 17.16 25.86
N THR A 399 6.72 16.27 25.33
CA THR A 399 6.28 15.36 24.27
C THR A 399 5.56 14.15 24.85
N ASP A 400 4.43 13.79 24.25
CA ASP A 400 3.75 12.53 24.53
C ASP A 400 3.75 11.67 23.26
N GLU A 401 4.86 10.98 23.01
CA GLU A 401 4.99 10.05 21.88
C GLU A 401 4.08 8.83 22.02
N ASP A 402 3.63 8.51 23.25
CA ASP A 402 2.72 7.38 23.46
C ASP A 402 1.30 7.73 22.98
N ASN A 403 0.96 9.01 22.94
CA ASN A 403 -0.24 9.56 22.31
C ASN A 403 -0.08 9.56 20.77
N LEU A 404 0.27 8.39 20.23
CA LEU A 404 0.23 8.07 18.81
C LEU A 404 -1.20 8.38 18.37
N ALA A 405 -1.36 9.43 17.56
CA ALA A 405 -2.69 9.89 17.16
C ALA A 405 -3.45 8.72 16.51
N VAL A 406 -4.42 8.17 17.23
CA VAL A 406 -5.41 7.27 16.64
C VAL A 406 -6.13 8.08 15.55
N PRO A 407 -6.32 7.53 14.34
CA PRO A 407 -6.94 8.28 13.27
C PRO A 407 -8.31 8.81 13.73
N HIS A 408 -8.43 10.14 13.75
CA HIS A 408 -9.71 10.84 13.77
C HIS A 408 -10.56 10.38 12.55
N PRO A 409 -11.90 10.53 12.57
CA PRO A 409 -12.92 9.53 12.22
C PRO A 409 -13.10 9.25 10.71
N HIS A 410 -12.11 9.55 9.88
CA HIS A 410 -12.19 9.41 8.42
C HIS A 410 -11.45 8.18 7.88
N ILE A 411 -10.96 7.29 8.75
CA ILE A 411 -10.34 6.04 8.32
C ILE A 411 -11.10 4.88 8.97
N ASN A 412 -11.96 4.23 8.19
CA ASN A 412 -12.62 2.99 8.58
C ASN A 412 -11.58 1.87 8.58
N LEU A 413 -11.32 1.28 9.75
CA LEU A 413 -10.35 0.21 9.93
C LEU A 413 -11.10 -1.04 10.44
N LYS A 414 -11.12 -2.12 9.66
CA LYS A 414 -11.60 -3.45 10.08
C LYS A 414 -10.43 -4.46 10.05
N PRO A 415 -10.36 -5.44 10.98
CA PRO A 415 -9.25 -6.39 11.08
C PRO A 415 -9.39 -7.58 10.11
N PRO A 416 -8.27 -8.14 9.60
CA PRO A 416 -8.26 -9.36 8.79
C PRO A 416 -8.00 -10.64 9.61
N THR A 417 -8.58 -11.77 9.17
CA THR A 417 -8.39 -13.14 9.71
C THR A 417 -7.40 -13.97 8.87
N PRO A 418 -6.67 -14.95 9.46
CA PRO A 418 -5.61 -15.70 8.80
C PRO A 418 -6.12 -16.89 7.94
N PRO A 419 -5.32 -17.41 6.98
CA PRO A 419 -5.77 -18.44 6.02
C PRO A 419 -5.45 -19.87 6.49
N PRO A 420 -6.26 -20.89 6.10
CA PRO A 420 -5.83 -22.27 6.13
C PRO A 420 -5.67 -22.90 4.73
N ASP A 421 -4.75 -23.86 4.68
CA ASP A 421 -4.52 -24.79 3.56
C ASP A 421 -5.77 -25.55 3.13
N ALA A 422 -5.72 -26.02 1.88
CA ALA A 422 -6.71 -26.84 1.20
C ALA A 422 -7.32 -27.94 2.09
N PHE A 423 -8.63 -27.88 2.34
CA PHE A 423 -9.66 -28.88 2.04
C PHE A 423 -11.01 -28.39 2.57
N VAL A 424 -12.05 -28.63 1.77
CA VAL A 424 -13.49 -28.32 1.97
C VAL A 424 -13.94 -28.21 3.44
N VAL A 425 -14.54 -27.08 3.83
CA VAL A 425 -15.75 -26.94 4.67
C VAL A 425 -16.18 -25.46 4.72
N GLN A 426 -17.49 -25.25 4.67
CA GLN A 426 -18.25 -23.99 4.65
C GLN A 426 -17.74 -22.92 5.63
N SER A 427 -17.43 -21.72 5.12
CA SER A 427 -17.09 -20.54 5.94
C SER A 427 -18.36 -19.84 6.45
N THR A 428 -18.30 -19.32 7.67
CA THR A 428 -19.29 -18.41 8.22
C THR A 428 -18.82 -16.97 7.99
N THR A 429 -18.86 -16.54 6.73
CA THR A 429 -18.82 -15.13 6.33
C THR A 429 -20.13 -14.45 6.73
N ALA A 430 -20.13 -13.11 6.85
CA ALA A 430 -21.39 -12.36 6.72
C ALA A 430 -22.08 -12.88 5.45
N GLN A 431 -23.26 -13.48 5.57
CA GLN A 431 -23.87 -14.21 4.46
C GLN A 431 -24.02 -13.27 3.27
N LYS A 432 -23.17 -13.44 2.23
CA LYS A 432 -23.38 -12.78 0.94
C LYS A 432 -24.81 -13.05 0.48
N SER A 433 -25.50 -12.07 -0.10
CA SER A 433 -26.90 -12.18 -0.53
C SER A 433 -27.08 -13.14 -1.71
N TYR A 434 -25.98 -13.62 -2.30
CA TYR A 434 -25.94 -14.52 -3.44
C TYR A 434 -25.07 -15.76 -3.15
N THR A 435 -25.08 -16.74 -4.05
CA THR A 435 -24.23 -17.93 -4.04
C THR A 435 -23.54 -18.09 -5.38
N CYS A 436 -22.26 -18.45 -5.37
CA CYS A 436 -21.51 -18.81 -6.57
C CYS A 436 -21.24 -20.31 -6.66
N SER A 437 -21.19 -20.82 -7.89
CA SER A 437 -20.73 -22.17 -8.22
C SER A 437 -19.71 -22.11 -9.36
N ASP A 438 -18.59 -22.78 -9.16
CA ASP A 438 -17.51 -22.92 -10.15
C ASP A 438 -17.57 -24.33 -10.76
N PHE A 439 -17.58 -24.43 -12.07
CA PHE A 439 -17.64 -25.71 -12.79
C PHE A 439 -17.17 -25.58 -14.24
N ILE A 440 -17.07 -26.73 -14.92
CA ILE A 440 -16.65 -26.85 -16.32
C ILE A 440 -17.88 -27.10 -17.20
N VAL A 441 -18.00 -26.35 -18.29
CA VAL A 441 -19.00 -26.54 -19.34
C VAL A 441 -18.30 -27.06 -20.60
N PRO A 442 -18.63 -28.26 -21.09
CA PRO A 442 -18.14 -28.73 -22.38
C PRO A 442 -18.91 -28.02 -23.51
N ILE A 443 -18.21 -27.26 -24.33
CA ILE A 443 -18.77 -26.49 -25.43
C ILE A 443 -18.26 -27.07 -26.76
N PRO A 444 -19.14 -27.67 -27.58
CA PRO A 444 -18.78 -28.07 -28.92
C PRO A 444 -18.66 -26.83 -29.81
N VAL A 445 -17.52 -26.67 -30.48
CA VAL A 445 -17.38 -25.82 -31.66
C VAL A 445 -17.40 -26.72 -32.88
N ASP A 446 -18.15 -26.31 -33.90
CA ASP A 446 -18.33 -27.11 -35.11
C ASP A 446 -18.09 -26.25 -36.35
N ASN A 447 -17.22 -26.74 -37.23
CA ASN A 447 -16.88 -26.15 -38.52
C ASN A 447 -16.45 -24.66 -38.44
N VAL A 448 -15.71 -24.30 -37.39
CA VAL A 448 -15.19 -22.95 -37.22
C VAL A 448 -13.96 -22.77 -38.11
N THR A 449 -13.95 -21.72 -38.93
CA THR A 449 -12.76 -21.39 -39.73
C THR A 449 -11.63 -20.87 -38.83
N THR A 450 -10.49 -21.53 -38.89
CA THR A 450 -9.23 -21.08 -38.28
C THR A 450 -8.17 -20.89 -39.35
N ILE A 451 -7.14 -20.12 -39.02
CA ILE A 451 -5.98 -19.92 -39.91
C ILE A 451 -4.80 -20.77 -39.43
N VAL A 452 -3.94 -21.17 -40.35
CA VAL A 452 -2.64 -21.77 -40.04
C VAL A 452 -1.56 -20.81 -40.57
N PRO A 453 -0.89 -20.06 -39.68
CA PRO A 453 0.19 -19.16 -40.10
C PRO A 453 1.39 -19.98 -40.63
N PRO A 454 2.18 -19.43 -41.57
CA PRO A 454 3.40 -20.06 -42.06
C PRO A 454 4.49 -19.91 -40.99
N LEU A 455 4.57 -20.88 -40.09
CA LEU A 455 5.52 -20.87 -38.97
C LEU A 455 6.85 -21.51 -39.37
N PRO A 456 8.00 -21.01 -38.84
CA PRO A 456 9.26 -21.74 -38.90
C PRO A 456 9.16 -23.09 -38.21
N ALA A 457 10.07 -24.02 -38.54
CA ALA A 457 10.11 -25.36 -37.96
C ALA A 457 10.34 -25.36 -36.43
N GLU A 458 11.05 -24.34 -35.93
CA GLU A 458 11.18 -24.03 -34.51
C GLU A 458 10.59 -22.64 -34.28
N PHE A 459 9.68 -22.52 -33.32
CA PHE A 459 9.02 -21.25 -32.98
C PHE A 459 9.54 -20.77 -31.63
N ASP A 460 10.59 -19.96 -31.65
CA ASP A 460 11.21 -19.40 -30.45
C ASP A 460 10.78 -17.94 -30.22
N GLN A 461 11.35 -17.31 -29.18
CA GLN A 461 11.10 -15.90 -28.87
C GLN A 461 11.42 -14.96 -30.04
N TYR A 462 12.41 -15.27 -30.88
CA TYR A 462 12.77 -14.44 -32.02
C TYR A 462 11.72 -14.52 -33.12
N ALA A 463 11.22 -15.73 -33.42
CA ALA A 463 10.11 -15.93 -34.34
C ALA A 463 8.82 -15.24 -33.86
N ALA A 464 8.53 -15.29 -32.55
CA ALA A 464 7.39 -14.60 -31.96
C ALA A 464 7.47 -13.07 -32.13
N ILE A 465 8.65 -12.47 -31.91
CA ILE A 465 8.84 -11.02 -32.10
C ILE A 465 8.74 -10.63 -33.58
N GLU A 466 9.30 -11.42 -34.49
CA GLU A 466 9.18 -11.14 -35.93
C GLU A 466 7.71 -11.16 -36.37
N LEU A 467 6.92 -12.11 -35.87
CA LEU A 467 5.49 -12.17 -36.15
C LEU A 467 4.73 -10.94 -35.60
N LEU A 468 5.04 -10.51 -34.37
CA LEU A 468 4.49 -9.27 -33.80
C LEU A 468 4.90 -8.03 -34.59
N HIS A 469 6.11 -8.02 -35.17
CA HIS A 469 6.56 -6.94 -36.04
C HIS A 469 5.73 -6.87 -37.32
N LEU A 470 5.43 -8.02 -37.96
CA LEU A 470 4.62 -8.06 -39.19
C LEU A 470 3.20 -7.49 -39.03
N ILE A 471 2.62 -7.59 -37.84
CA ILE A 471 1.30 -7.01 -37.55
C ILE A 471 1.35 -5.55 -37.07
N THR A 472 2.54 -5.01 -36.77
CA THR A 472 2.73 -3.62 -36.29
C THR A 472 3.35 -2.68 -37.33
N ILE A 473 3.87 -3.19 -38.45
CA ILE A 473 4.37 -2.34 -39.53
C ILE A 473 3.26 -1.47 -40.14
N ARG A 474 3.65 -0.31 -40.67
CA ARG A 474 2.74 0.71 -41.25
C ARG A 474 1.77 0.18 -42.31
N THR A 475 2.17 -0.85 -43.04
CA THR A 475 1.33 -1.63 -43.96
C THR A 475 1.41 -3.07 -43.49
N PRO A 476 0.50 -3.52 -42.60
CA PRO A 476 0.51 -4.88 -42.09
C PRO A 476 0.52 -5.86 -43.25
N SER A 477 1.55 -6.70 -43.31
CA SER A 477 1.58 -7.81 -44.25
C SER A 477 1.19 -9.05 -43.47
N VAL A 478 -0.08 -9.46 -43.58
CA VAL A 478 -0.49 -10.75 -43.04
C VAL A 478 0.23 -11.81 -43.89
N PRO A 479 0.98 -12.73 -43.28
CA PRO A 479 1.58 -13.84 -44.01
C PRO A 479 0.51 -14.58 -44.82
N GLU A 480 0.87 -15.20 -45.95
CA GLU A 480 -0.07 -16.11 -46.62
C GLU A 480 -0.50 -17.20 -45.63
N VAL A 481 -1.76 -17.17 -45.21
CA VAL A 481 -2.31 -18.11 -44.24
C VAL A 481 -3.19 -19.14 -44.93
N ASN A 482 -3.07 -20.40 -44.51
CA ASN A 482 -3.97 -21.45 -44.96
C ASN A 482 -5.23 -21.43 -44.09
N LEU A 483 -6.41 -21.54 -44.71
CA LEU A 483 -7.65 -21.72 -43.98
C LEU A 483 -7.84 -23.20 -43.66
N THR A 484 -8.29 -23.48 -42.44
CA THR A 484 -8.72 -24.81 -42.02
C THR A 484 -10.02 -24.71 -41.22
N THR A 485 -10.64 -25.84 -40.94
CA THR A 485 -11.89 -25.94 -40.18
C THR A 485 -11.66 -26.73 -38.91
N LEU A 486 -12.11 -26.20 -37.78
CA LEU A 486 -12.02 -26.82 -36.47
C LEU A 486 -13.40 -27.29 -36.01
N THR A 487 -13.51 -28.59 -35.74
CA THR A 487 -14.62 -29.20 -35.00
C THR A 487 -14.05 -29.91 -33.79
N LYS A 488 -14.31 -29.39 -32.59
CA LYS A 488 -13.75 -29.89 -31.33
C LYS A 488 -14.65 -29.48 -30.17
N THR A 489 -14.68 -30.27 -29.10
CA THR A 489 -15.32 -29.85 -27.84
C THR A 489 -14.26 -29.35 -26.89
N PHE A 490 -14.47 -28.15 -26.35
CA PHE A 490 -13.59 -27.54 -25.37
C PHE A 490 -14.27 -27.49 -24.01
N ASN A 491 -13.53 -27.84 -22.97
CA ASN A 491 -13.95 -27.66 -21.59
C ASN A 491 -13.67 -26.23 -21.18
N ILE A 492 -14.72 -25.47 -20.85
CA ILE A 492 -14.65 -24.07 -20.48
C ILE A 492 -15.03 -23.91 -19.01
N SER A 493 -14.15 -23.29 -18.24
CA SER A 493 -14.38 -23.00 -16.84
C SER A 493 -15.26 -21.76 -16.66
N VAL A 494 -16.32 -21.91 -15.87
CA VAL A 494 -17.29 -20.86 -15.59
C VAL A 494 -17.50 -20.69 -14.09
N GLU A 495 -17.90 -19.51 -13.67
CA GLU A 495 -18.38 -19.18 -12.34
C GLU A 495 -19.78 -18.58 -12.50
N TYR A 496 -20.79 -19.24 -11.96
CA TYR A 496 -22.17 -18.77 -11.95
C TYR A 496 -22.54 -18.26 -10.56
N CYS A 497 -22.97 -17.01 -10.45
CA CYS A 497 -23.41 -16.43 -9.20
C CYS A 497 -24.86 -15.95 -9.31
N ALA A 498 -25.69 -16.31 -8.32
CA ALA A 498 -27.11 -15.96 -8.30
C ALA A 498 -27.60 -15.60 -6.90
N PRO A 499 -28.58 -14.69 -6.75
CA PRO A 499 -29.12 -14.31 -5.45
C PRO A 499 -29.72 -15.51 -4.69
N LYS A 500 -29.50 -15.57 -3.37
CA LYS A 500 -30.07 -16.60 -2.49
C LYS A 500 -31.59 -16.54 -2.43
N THR A 501 -32.14 -15.34 -2.58
CA THR A 501 -33.59 -15.11 -2.67
C THR A 501 -33.87 -14.48 -4.04
N PRO A 502 -34.25 -15.29 -5.04
CA PRO A 502 -34.50 -14.81 -6.39
C PRO A 502 -35.62 -13.75 -6.41
N GLY A 503 -35.33 -12.58 -6.99
CA GLY A 503 -36.30 -11.51 -7.30
C GLY A 503 -36.55 -11.40 -8.81
N PRO A 504 -37.35 -10.42 -9.26
CA PRO A 504 -37.57 -10.17 -10.70
C PRO A 504 -36.28 -10.04 -11.50
N GLU A 505 -35.26 -9.39 -10.94
CA GLU A 505 -33.96 -9.12 -11.57
C GLU A 505 -33.14 -10.40 -11.80
N SER A 506 -33.43 -11.47 -11.05
CA SER A 506 -32.68 -12.73 -11.15
C SER A 506 -32.94 -13.49 -12.45
N SER A 507 -33.98 -13.12 -13.23
CA SER A 507 -34.23 -13.67 -14.57
C SER A 507 -33.30 -13.10 -15.64
N THR A 508 -32.51 -12.08 -15.30
CA THR A 508 -31.51 -11.49 -16.19
C THR A 508 -30.11 -11.99 -15.83
N LEU A 509 -29.42 -12.51 -16.85
CA LEU A 509 -28.08 -13.08 -16.74
C LEU A 509 -27.04 -12.18 -17.42
N PHE A 510 -26.05 -11.75 -16.63
CA PHE A 510 -24.87 -11.04 -17.11
C PHE A 510 -23.77 -12.05 -17.45
N ILE A 511 -23.46 -12.23 -18.74
CA ILE A 511 -22.36 -13.09 -19.20
C ILE A 511 -21.11 -12.23 -19.34
N ASN A 512 -20.10 -12.52 -18.52
CA ASN A 512 -18.95 -11.66 -18.34
C ASN A 512 -17.71 -12.24 -19.06
N THR A 513 -17.15 -11.49 -20.02
CA THR A 513 -16.01 -11.91 -20.84
C THR A 513 -14.80 -11.01 -20.61
N HIS A 514 -13.75 -11.55 -19.98
CA HIS A 514 -12.55 -10.79 -19.62
C HIS A 514 -11.63 -10.51 -20.83
N GLY A 515 -10.69 -9.56 -20.65
CA GLY A 515 -9.71 -9.17 -21.65
C GLY A 515 -8.50 -10.11 -21.79
N LEU A 516 -7.49 -9.68 -22.56
CA LEU A 516 -6.18 -10.35 -22.62
C LEU A 516 -5.47 -10.24 -21.27
N GLY A 517 -4.72 -11.28 -20.89
CA GLY A 517 -3.89 -11.22 -19.69
C GLY A 517 -4.57 -11.60 -18.37
N PHE A 518 -5.88 -11.85 -18.40
CA PHE A 518 -6.69 -12.17 -17.22
C PHE A 518 -7.48 -13.46 -17.43
N ASN A 519 -8.15 -13.94 -16.40
CA ASN A 519 -9.14 -15.01 -16.47
C ASN A 519 -10.49 -14.51 -15.88
N LYS A 520 -11.47 -15.41 -15.67
CA LYS A 520 -12.79 -15.03 -15.12
C LYS A 520 -12.75 -14.27 -13.78
N SER A 521 -11.68 -14.42 -13.00
CA SER A 521 -11.51 -13.69 -11.72
C SER A 521 -11.36 -12.17 -11.90
N TYR A 522 -11.12 -11.67 -13.12
CA TYR A 522 -11.19 -10.24 -13.43
C TYR A 522 -12.53 -9.60 -12.99
N TRP A 523 -13.62 -10.36 -13.03
CA TRP A 523 -14.95 -9.90 -12.66
C TRP A 523 -15.25 -10.05 -11.17
N ASN A 524 -14.46 -10.83 -10.45
CA ASN A 524 -14.62 -11.12 -9.02
C ASN A 524 -13.25 -10.97 -8.35
N PHE A 525 -12.65 -9.80 -8.54
CA PHE A 525 -11.27 -9.54 -8.18
C PHE A 525 -11.15 -9.12 -6.73
N TYR A 526 -10.27 -9.79 -5.97
CA TYR A 526 -9.96 -9.45 -4.59
C TYR A 526 -8.46 -9.40 -4.37
N LEU A 527 -8.06 -8.52 -3.45
CA LEU A 527 -6.72 -8.55 -2.91
C LEU A 527 -6.56 -9.76 -1.97
N PRO A 528 -5.39 -10.42 -1.93
CA PRO A 528 -5.19 -11.64 -1.13
C PRO A 528 -5.54 -11.52 0.36
N ASN A 529 -5.39 -10.31 0.92
CA ASN A 529 -5.65 -10.01 2.32
C ASN A 529 -7.00 -9.30 2.55
N ALA A 530 -7.84 -9.18 1.51
CA ALA A 530 -9.13 -8.49 1.54
C ALA A 530 -10.19 -9.23 0.70
N THR A 531 -10.36 -10.53 0.94
CA THR A 531 -11.28 -11.41 0.18
C THR A 531 -12.77 -11.08 0.37
N ASP A 532 -13.10 -10.20 1.30
CA ASP A 532 -14.45 -9.68 1.56
C ASP A 532 -14.62 -8.21 1.11
N ASP A 533 -13.59 -7.60 0.51
CA ASP A 533 -13.67 -6.24 -0.02
C ASP A 533 -14.17 -6.26 -1.46
N ALA A 534 -15.44 -5.88 -1.62
CA ALA A 534 -16.12 -5.87 -2.91
C ALA A 534 -15.70 -4.71 -3.85
N GLN A 535 -14.75 -3.85 -3.45
CA GLN A 535 -14.35 -2.67 -4.23
C GLN A 535 -14.02 -2.97 -5.70
N TYR A 536 -13.40 -4.12 -5.98
CA TYR A 536 -13.00 -4.56 -7.32
C TYR A 536 -13.79 -5.77 -7.82
N SER A 537 -14.88 -6.13 -7.13
CA SER A 537 -15.74 -7.25 -7.49
C SER A 537 -17.00 -6.73 -8.20
N TYR A 538 -16.97 -6.81 -9.53
CA TYR A 538 -18.15 -6.59 -10.37
C TYR A 538 -19.26 -7.59 -10.02
N VAL A 539 -18.90 -8.85 -9.80
CA VAL A 539 -19.83 -9.92 -9.40
C VAL A 539 -20.57 -9.58 -8.10
N ASP A 540 -19.87 -9.03 -7.09
CA ASP A 540 -20.51 -8.64 -5.83
C ASP A 540 -21.56 -7.53 -6.04
N SER A 541 -21.26 -6.59 -6.93
CA SER A 541 -22.16 -5.47 -7.23
C SER A 541 -23.41 -5.94 -7.98
N ILE A 542 -23.24 -6.73 -9.03
CA ILE A 542 -24.35 -7.21 -9.86
C ILE A 542 -25.21 -8.25 -9.12
N ALA A 543 -24.58 -9.27 -8.54
CA ALA A 543 -25.31 -10.30 -7.80
C ALA A 543 -25.90 -9.76 -6.49
N GLY A 544 -25.24 -8.77 -5.87
CA GLY A 544 -25.75 -8.02 -4.73
C GLY A 544 -27.02 -7.22 -5.05
N ALA A 545 -27.13 -6.70 -6.27
CA ALA A 545 -28.29 -5.99 -6.77
C ALA A 545 -29.46 -6.90 -7.22
N GLY A 546 -29.30 -8.23 -7.15
CA GLY A 546 -30.37 -9.18 -7.46
C GLY A 546 -30.30 -9.84 -8.83
N TYR A 547 -29.29 -9.52 -9.63
CA TYR A 547 -29.06 -10.14 -10.95
C TYR A 547 -28.24 -11.44 -10.84
N SER A 548 -28.24 -12.25 -11.90
CA SER A 548 -27.33 -13.41 -11.99
C SER A 548 -26.12 -13.07 -12.87
N THR A 549 -24.95 -13.63 -12.57
CA THR A 549 -23.73 -13.48 -13.39
C THR A 549 -23.17 -14.84 -13.81
N LEU A 550 -22.60 -14.92 -15.02
CA LEU A 550 -21.84 -16.06 -15.52
C LEU A 550 -20.51 -15.58 -16.09
N SER A 551 -19.44 -15.66 -15.30
CA SER A 551 -18.08 -15.30 -15.71
C SER A 551 -17.35 -16.54 -16.24
N TRP A 552 -16.60 -16.45 -17.33
CA TRP A 552 -15.92 -17.60 -17.91
C TRP A 552 -14.46 -17.32 -18.24
N SER A 553 -13.59 -18.32 -18.07
CA SER A 553 -12.18 -18.25 -18.48
C SER A 553 -12.09 -18.66 -19.94
N ARG A 554 -11.50 -17.81 -20.78
CA ARG A 554 -11.37 -18.07 -22.21
C ARG A 554 -10.52 -19.31 -22.53
N LEU A 555 -10.54 -19.72 -23.81
CA LEU A 555 -9.73 -20.85 -24.26
C LEU A 555 -8.24 -20.52 -24.09
N GLY A 556 -7.43 -21.52 -23.73
CA GLY A 556 -6.00 -21.30 -23.46
C GLY A 556 -5.67 -20.90 -22.02
N ILE A 557 -6.66 -20.82 -21.13
CA ILE A 557 -6.50 -20.30 -19.76
C ILE A 557 -7.04 -21.31 -18.76
N GLU A 558 -6.19 -21.82 -17.87
CA GLU A 558 -6.64 -22.78 -16.87
C GLU A 558 -7.70 -22.18 -15.91
N PRO A 559 -8.71 -22.99 -15.50
CA PRO A 559 -8.85 -24.42 -15.78
C PRO A 559 -9.69 -24.73 -17.05
N SER A 560 -9.91 -23.76 -17.93
CA SER A 560 -10.39 -24.05 -19.30
C SER A 560 -9.32 -24.81 -20.08
N THR A 561 -9.72 -25.40 -21.20
CA THR A 561 -8.80 -26.17 -22.05
C THR A 561 -7.64 -25.29 -22.51
N VAL A 562 -6.41 -25.70 -22.20
CA VAL A 562 -5.20 -25.12 -22.79
C VAL A 562 -4.96 -25.82 -24.14
N ALA A 563 -5.15 -25.08 -25.23
CA ALA A 563 -5.17 -25.59 -26.59
C ALA A 563 -3.95 -25.08 -27.40
N ASP A 564 -3.81 -25.50 -28.65
CA ASP A 564 -2.72 -25.03 -29.49
C ASP A 564 -2.82 -23.50 -29.72
N PRO A 565 -1.79 -22.71 -29.35
CA PRO A 565 -1.90 -21.26 -29.31
C PRO A 565 -1.99 -20.60 -30.69
N LEU A 566 -1.62 -21.30 -31.76
CA LEU A 566 -1.49 -20.72 -33.09
C LEU A 566 -2.59 -21.19 -34.04
N THR A 567 -3.17 -22.38 -33.80
CA THR A 567 -4.16 -23.01 -34.69
C THR A 567 -5.53 -23.25 -34.06
N GLU A 568 -5.63 -23.29 -32.73
CA GLU A 568 -6.89 -23.53 -32.02
C GLU A 568 -7.34 -22.32 -31.18
N VAL A 569 -6.43 -21.65 -30.47
CA VAL A 569 -6.77 -20.44 -29.69
C VAL A 569 -6.77 -19.22 -30.61
N GLN A 570 -7.91 -18.96 -31.24
CA GLN A 570 -8.12 -17.88 -32.20
C GLN A 570 -9.45 -17.17 -31.95
N ALA A 571 -9.55 -15.90 -32.34
CA ALA A 571 -10.72 -15.04 -32.13
C ALA A 571 -12.03 -15.66 -32.64
N THR A 572 -11.99 -16.37 -33.78
CA THR A 572 -13.16 -17.06 -34.36
C THR A 572 -13.64 -18.22 -33.50
N VAL A 573 -12.72 -18.96 -32.88
CA VAL A 573 -13.03 -20.07 -31.97
C VAL A 573 -13.60 -19.54 -30.66
N GLU A 574 -13.03 -18.46 -30.12
CA GLU A 574 -13.53 -17.83 -28.90
C GLU A 574 -14.93 -17.23 -29.07
N LEU A 575 -15.20 -16.62 -30.23
CA LEU A 575 -16.53 -16.15 -30.59
C LEU A 575 -17.53 -17.32 -30.64
N ALA A 576 -17.15 -18.44 -31.27
CA ALA A 576 -17.98 -19.64 -31.31
C ALA A 576 -18.23 -20.23 -29.91
N LEU A 577 -17.23 -20.19 -29.02
CA LEU A 577 -17.37 -20.62 -27.62
C LEU A 577 -18.33 -19.73 -26.85
N LEU A 578 -18.24 -18.40 -27.01
CA LEU A 578 -19.16 -17.45 -26.37
C LEU A 578 -20.61 -17.65 -26.87
N ALA A 579 -20.80 -17.83 -28.18
CA ALA A 579 -22.09 -18.14 -28.77
C ALA A 579 -22.65 -19.48 -28.26
N GLY A 580 -21.80 -20.52 -28.18
CA GLY A 580 -22.15 -21.83 -27.66
C GLY A 580 -22.53 -21.79 -26.18
N LEU A 581 -21.75 -21.10 -25.34
CA LEU A 581 -22.03 -20.91 -23.92
C LEU A 581 -23.39 -20.22 -23.72
N THR A 582 -23.60 -19.12 -24.44
CA THR A 582 -24.83 -18.33 -24.37
C THR A 582 -26.05 -19.14 -24.81
N THR A 583 -25.91 -19.90 -25.91
CA THR A 583 -26.96 -20.79 -26.40
C THR A 583 -27.34 -21.83 -25.34
N LEU A 584 -26.35 -22.51 -24.76
CA LEU A 584 -26.57 -23.52 -23.73
C LEU A 584 -27.25 -22.93 -22.49
N ALA A 585 -26.89 -21.72 -22.08
CA ALA A 585 -27.55 -21.01 -20.98
C ALA A 585 -29.03 -20.73 -21.30
N ARG A 586 -29.32 -20.12 -22.46
CA ARG A 586 -30.69 -19.78 -22.89
C ARG A 586 -31.61 -21.00 -23.05
N VAL A 587 -31.06 -22.15 -23.47
CA VAL A 587 -31.86 -23.39 -23.61
C VAL A 587 -31.87 -24.25 -22.34
N GLY A 588 -31.29 -23.77 -21.23
CA GLY A 588 -31.29 -24.47 -19.94
C GLY A 588 -30.49 -25.77 -19.94
N ARG A 589 -29.40 -25.83 -20.71
CA ARG A 589 -28.52 -27.01 -20.82
C ARG A 589 -27.24 -26.92 -19.98
N ILE A 590 -27.06 -25.83 -19.23
CA ILE A 590 -25.98 -25.73 -18.25
C ILE A 590 -26.54 -26.09 -16.88
N THR A 591 -26.15 -27.26 -16.36
CA THR A 591 -26.60 -27.74 -15.04
C THR A 591 -26.23 -26.73 -13.95
N GLY A 592 -27.21 -26.34 -13.13
CA GLY A 592 -27.00 -25.41 -12.01
C GLY A 592 -27.11 -23.93 -12.37
N VAL A 593 -27.30 -23.59 -13.66
CA VAL A 593 -27.58 -22.23 -14.14
C VAL A 593 -29.08 -22.11 -14.40
N ALA A 594 -29.73 -21.10 -13.84
CA ALA A 594 -31.13 -20.82 -14.12
C ALA A 594 -31.31 -20.38 -15.59
N VAL A 595 -32.43 -20.74 -16.20
CA VAL A 595 -32.75 -20.31 -17.57
C VAL A 595 -33.05 -18.82 -17.55
N PRO A 596 -32.24 -17.98 -18.22
CA PRO A 596 -32.48 -16.54 -18.23
C PRO A 596 -33.64 -16.18 -19.17
N GLU A 597 -34.44 -15.19 -18.76
CA GLU A 597 -35.35 -14.48 -19.66
C GLU A 597 -34.59 -13.49 -20.54
N LYS A 598 -33.56 -12.84 -19.96
CA LYS A 598 -32.71 -11.88 -20.65
C LYS A 598 -31.23 -12.16 -20.43
N VAL A 599 -30.42 -11.88 -21.45
CA VAL A 599 -28.95 -12.00 -21.37
C VAL A 599 -28.30 -10.68 -21.72
N VAL A 600 -27.44 -10.20 -20.84
CA VAL A 600 -26.57 -9.04 -21.07
C VAL A 600 -25.14 -9.52 -21.22
N HIS A 601 -24.47 -9.18 -22.33
CA HIS A 601 -23.06 -9.49 -22.50
C HIS A 601 -22.21 -8.32 -22.05
N VAL A 602 -21.35 -8.57 -21.06
CA VAL A 602 -20.43 -7.58 -20.52
C VAL A 602 -19.01 -7.98 -20.87
N GLY A 603 -18.40 -7.19 -21.73
CA GLY A 603 -17.04 -7.39 -22.18
C GLY A 603 -16.06 -6.43 -21.52
N HIS A 604 -14.82 -6.88 -21.36
CA HIS A 604 -13.68 -6.01 -21.09
C HIS A 604 -12.62 -6.16 -22.18
N SER A 605 -12.18 -5.06 -22.78
CA SER A 605 -11.10 -5.06 -23.78
C SER A 605 -11.37 -6.06 -24.91
N TRP A 606 -10.54 -7.09 -25.08
CA TRP A 606 -10.79 -8.21 -25.98
C TRP A 606 -12.15 -8.88 -25.81
N GLY A 607 -12.63 -9.02 -24.57
CA GLY A 607 -13.97 -9.51 -24.29
C GLY A 607 -15.09 -8.59 -24.77
N SER A 608 -14.83 -7.27 -24.84
CA SER A 608 -15.74 -6.30 -25.48
C SER A 608 -15.78 -6.52 -26.99
N GLN A 609 -14.63 -6.77 -27.62
CA GLN A 609 -14.59 -7.12 -29.04
C GLN A 609 -15.36 -8.42 -29.34
N LEU A 610 -15.22 -9.45 -28.49
CA LEU A 610 -16.00 -10.69 -28.61
C LEU A 610 -17.50 -10.48 -28.40
N SER A 611 -17.90 -9.63 -27.44
CA SER A 611 -19.30 -9.32 -27.17
C SER A 611 -19.94 -8.55 -28.32
N LEU A 612 -19.22 -7.60 -28.91
CA LEU A 612 -19.62 -6.91 -30.13
C LEU A 612 -19.74 -7.89 -31.30
N ALA A 613 -18.73 -8.72 -31.52
CA ALA A 613 -18.74 -9.71 -32.59
C ALA A 613 -19.89 -10.71 -32.43
N LEU A 614 -20.23 -11.10 -31.20
CA LEU A 614 -21.41 -11.93 -30.91
C LEU A 614 -22.69 -11.22 -31.33
N ALA A 615 -22.86 -9.96 -30.92
CA ALA A 615 -24.01 -9.15 -31.31
C ALA A 615 -24.12 -8.98 -32.84
N ALA A 616 -23.00 -9.04 -33.56
CA ALA A 616 -22.98 -8.99 -35.02
C ALA A 616 -23.40 -10.31 -35.68
N VAL A 617 -22.92 -11.45 -35.19
CA VAL A 617 -23.14 -12.76 -35.83
C VAL A 617 -24.37 -13.51 -35.33
N ALA A 618 -24.83 -13.20 -34.12
CA ALA A 618 -25.97 -13.81 -33.45
C ALA A 618 -26.67 -12.77 -32.55
N PRO A 619 -27.22 -11.68 -33.13
CA PRO A 619 -27.83 -10.59 -32.37
C PRO A 619 -28.94 -11.05 -31.42
N GLU A 620 -29.65 -12.13 -31.75
CA GLU A 620 -30.74 -12.71 -30.95
C GLU A 620 -30.26 -13.36 -29.64
N LEU A 621 -28.97 -13.64 -29.50
CA LEU A 621 -28.40 -14.21 -28.29
C LEU A 621 -28.20 -13.18 -27.18
N SER A 622 -28.30 -11.88 -27.47
CA SER A 622 -28.07 -10.80 -26.51
C SER A 622 -29.30 -9.90 -26.43
N ASP A 623 -29.71 -9.52 -25.22
CA ASP A 623 -30.76 -8.51 -24.99
C ASP A 623 -30.15 -7.14 -24.73
N GLY A 624 -28.88 -7.07 -24.29
CA GLY A 624 -28.12 -5.84 -24.11
C GLY A 624 -26.61 -6.11 -24.15
N VAL A 625 -25.82 -5.10 -24.49
CA VAL A 625 -24.35 -5.22 -24.60
C VAL A 625 -23.65 -4.09 -23.85
N VAL A 626 -22.70 -4.44 -22.99
CA VAL A 626 -21.84 -3.50 -22.27
C VAL A 626 -20.39 -3.72 -22.69
N LEU A 627 -19.76 -2.67 -23.21
CA LEU A 627 -18.39 -2.69 -23.71
C LEU A 627 -17.52 -1.82 -22.81
N THR A 628 -16.65 -2.45 -22.02
CA THR A 628 -15.75 -1.75 -21.10
C THR A 628 -14.32 -1.73 -21.64
N GLY A 629 -13.61 -0.60 -21.49
CA GLY A 629 -12.22 -0.44 -21.93
C GLY A 629 -12.04 -0.73 -23.42
N TYR A 630 -12.98 -0.27 -24.25
CA TYR A 630 -13.01 -0.59 -25.67
C TYR A 630 -13.49 0.58 -26.52
N SER A 631 -12.78 0.81 -27.63
CA SER A 631 -13.31 1.50 -28.80
C SER A 631 -12.84 0.73 -30.04
N ASN A 632 -13.55 0.81 -31.17
CA ASN A 632 -13.17 0.10 -32.39
C ASN A 632 -11.96 0.73 -33.14
N ARG A 633 -11.14 1.50 -32.43
CA ARG A 633 -9.94 2.16 -32.93
C ARG A 633 -8.73 1.25 -32.89
N VAL A 634 -8.02 1.17 -33.99
CA VAL A 634 -6.85 0.29 -34.15
C VAL A 634 -5.53 1.07 -34.20
N GLU A 635 -5.59 2.40 -34.24
CA GLU A 635 -4.43 3.26 -34.47
C GLU A 635 -3.37 3.15 -33.36
N TYR A 636 -3.78 2.82 -32.13
CA TYR A 636 -2.91 2.72 -30.96
C TYR A 636 -2.53 1.29 -30.59
N GLN A 637 -3.04 0.27 -31.31
CA GLN A 637 -2.63 -1.12 -31.08
C GLN A 637 -1.12 -1.35 -31.24
N PRO A 638 -0.41 -0.75 -32.23
CA PRO A 638 1.04 -0.88 -32.31
C PRO A 638 1.76 -0.33 -31.08
N LEU A 639 1.22 0.71 -30.43
CA LEU A 639 1.79 1.25 -29.20
C LEU A 639 1.64 0.26 -28.05
N PHE A 640 0.47 -0.34 -27.88
CA PHE A 640 0.24 -1.41 -26.89
C PHE A 640 1.18 -2.59 -27.11
N LEU A 641 1.32 -3.07 -28.36
CA LEU A 641 2.19 -4.19 -28.69
C LEU A 641 3.67 -3.85 -28.39
N ALA A 642 4.10 -2.63 -28.70
CA ALA A 642 5.46 -2.17 -28.43
C ALA A 642 5.74 -1.95 -26.93
N SER A 643 4.80 -1.32 -26.20
CA SER A 643 4.97 -0.99 -24.78
C SER A 643 4.90 -2.21 -23.87
N SER A 644 4.15 -3.24 -24.27
CA SER A 644 3.99 -4.46 -23.48
C SER A 644 5.24 -5.34 -23.49
N GLY A 645 6.12 -5.17 -24.49
CA GLY A 645 7.38 -5.90 -24.60
C GLY A 645 7.21 -7.42 -24.61
N PHE A 646 6.20 -7.94 -25.30
CA PHE A 646 5.74 -9.34 -25.17
C PHE A 646 6.87 -10.38 -25.23
N ARG A 647 6.71 -11.40 -24.38
CA ARG A 647 7.57 -12.56 -24.27
C ARG A 647 6.73 -13.83 -24.35
N LEU A 648 7.32 -14.92 -24.84
CA LEU A 648 6.77 -16.25 -24.68
C LEU A 648 6.53 -16.49 -23.18
N ALA A 649 5.36 -17.02 -22.84
CA ALA A 649 4.96 -17.20 -21.46
C ALA A 649 5.90 -18.15 -20.70
N SER A 650 6.31 -19.22 -21.38
CA SER A 650 7.28 -20.20 -20.91
C SER A 650 8.67 -19.63 -20.65
N ASP A 651 9.10 -18.66 -21.45
CA ASP A 651 10.40 -18.00 -21.25
C ASP A 651 10.33 -16.93 -20.15
N ASN A 652 9.19 -16.26 -20.02
CA ASN A 652 9.03 -15.15 -19.07
C ASN A 652 8.78 -15.62 -17.63
N THR A 653 7.86 -16.58 -17.44
CA THR A 653 7.48 -17.09 -16.12
C THR A 653 7.35 -18.63 -16.16
N PRO A 654 8.46 -19.36 -16.38
CA PRO A 654 8.44 -20.82 -16.58
C PRO A 654 7.81 -21.60 -15.42
N GLU A 655 7.95 -21.11 -14.19
CA GLU A 655 7.39 -21.76 -12.99
C GLU A 655 5.84 -21.79 -12.99
N ARG A 656 5.22 -20.81 -13.66
CA ARG A 656 3.75 -20.65 -13.70
C ARG A 656 3.18 -21.09 -15.04
N PHE A 657 3.95 -20.95 -16.12
CA PHE A 657 3.56 -21.31 -17.48
C PHE A 657 4.60 -22.26 -18.10
N PRO A 658 4.74 -23.49 -17.59
CA PRO A 658 5.71 -24.43 -18.12
C PRO A 658 5.43 -24.73 -19.60
N GLU A 659 6.48 -24.89 -20.41
CA GLU A 659 6.39 -25.05 -21.86
C GLU A 659 5.55 -26.27 -22.27
N GLU A 660 5.55 -27.33 -21.45
CA GLU A 660 4.76 -28.54 -21.71
C GLU A 660 3.25 -28.28 -21.68
N LEU A 661 2.81 -27.27 -20.94
CA LEU A 661 1.42 -26.86 -20.83
C LEU A 661 1.11 -25.64 -21.70
N TYR A 662 2.02 -24.67 -21.73
CA TYR A 662 1.91 -23.43 -22.49
C TYR A 662 3.04 -23.38 -23.55
N PRO A 663 2.89 -24.11 -24.67
CA PRO A 663 3.92 -24.17 -25.71
C PRO A 663 4.15 -22.81 -26.39
N PRO A 664 5.25 -22.66 -27.15
CA PRO A 664 5.54 -21.42 -27.86
C PRO A 664 4.38 -20.94 -28.73
N GLY A 665 3.97 -19.68 -28.55
CA GLY A 665 2.76 -19.10 -29.11
C GLY A 665 1.87 -18.45 -28.05
N TYR A 666 1.94 -18.93 -26.81
CA TYR A 666 1.44 -18.22 -25.63
C TYR A 666 2.41 -17.10 -25.27
N ILE A 667 1.89 -15.88 -25.10
CA ILE A 667 2.64 -14.67 -24.79
C ILE A 667 2.07 -13.96 -23.55
N THR A 668 2.95 -13.22 -22.88
CA THR A 668 2.60 -12.33 -21.77
C THR A 668 3.50 -11.09 -21.79
N TRP A 669 3.07 -10.01 -21.16
CA TRP A 669 3.88 -8.80 -21.03
C TRP A 669 5.09 -9.04 -20.14
N VAL A 670 6.16 -8.28 -20.37
CA VAL A 670 7.49 -8.56 -19.80
C VAL A 670 7.55 -8.46 -18.28
N ASP A 671 6.88 -7.47 -17.70
CA ASP A 671 6.85 -7.22 -16.26
C ASP A 671 5.60 -6.39 -15.86
N LYS A 672 5.45 -6.16 -14.55
CA LYS A 672 4.34 -5.35 -14.01
C LYS A 672 4.35 -3.89 -14.46
N PHE A 673 5.46 -3.34 -14.91
CA PHE A 673 5.50 -1.94 -15.36
C PHE A 673 4.97 -1.83 -16.79
N ALA A 674 5.21 -2.83 -17.64
CA ALA A 674 4.54 -2.96 -18.92
C ALA A 674 3.02 -3.15 -18.76
N ASN A 675 2.62 -3.93 -17.75
CA ASN A 675 1.21 -4.05 -17.33
C ASN A 675 0.65 -2.70 -16.89
N GLN A 676 1.31 -2.02 -15.94
CA GLN A 676 0.90 -0.70 -15.47
C GLN A 676 0.75 0.29 -16.63
N TYR A 677 1.76 0.39 -17.49
CA TYR A 677 1.76 1.34 -18.60
C TYR A 677 0.58 1.14 -19.56
N SER A 678 0.16 -0.11 -19.75
CA SER A 678 -0.90 -0.44 -20.71
C SER A 678 -2.29 -0.46 -20.08
N PHE A 679 -2.40 -0.81 -18.80
CA PHE A 679 -3.67 -1.12 -18.13
C PHE A 679 -4.07 -0.16 -17.01
N PHE A 680 -3.15 0.62 -16.43
CA PHE A 680 -3.38 1.37 -15.19
C PHE A 680 -3.05 2.85 -15.30
N GLU A 681 -3.85 3.70 -14.66
CA GLU A 681 -3.60 5.14 -14.55
C GLU A 681 -3.18 5.52 -13.13
N TYR A 682 -1.95 6.01 -12.97
CA TYR A 682 -1.44 6.49 -11.68
C TYR A 682 -1.96 7.90 -11.37
N PRO A 683 -2.40 8.23 -10.13
CA PRO A 683 -2.35 7.42 -8.89
C PRO A 683 -3.66 6.70 -8.55
N TYR A 684 -4.52 6.43 -9.53
CA TYR A 684 -5.92 6.04 -9.34
C TYR A 684 -6.16 4.54 -9.21
N PHE A 685 -5.10 3.75 -9.04
CA PHE A 685 -5.16 2.36 -8.59
C PHE A 685 -4.34 2.18 -7.32
N ASP A 686 -4.60 1.10 -6.60
CA ASP A 686 -3.76 0.70 -5.48
C ASP A 686 -2.62 -0.18 -5.98
N LEU A 687 -1.40 0.04 -5.49
CA LEU A 687 -0.25 -0.75 -5.93
C LEU A 687 -0.46 -2.25 -5.68
N ALA A 688 -1.18 -2.62 -4.61
CA ALA A 688 -1.55 -4.00 -4.34
C ALA A 688 -2.45 -4.61 -5.44
N VAL A 689 -3.30 -3.81 -6.10
CA VAL A 689 -4.11 -4.26 -7.24
C VAL A 689 -3.20 -4.56 -8.43
N LEU A 690 -2.19 -3.73 -8.70
CA LEU A 690 -1.21 -4.02 -9.75
C LEU A 690 -0.39 -5.28 -9.44
N GLU A 691 0.12 -5.43 -8.20
CA GLU A 691 0.85 -6.64 -7.79
C GLU A 691 -0.04 -7.87 -7.90
N GLN A 692 -1.32 -7.78 -7.49
CA GLN A 692 -2.26 -8.89 -7.57
C GLN A 692 -2.65 -9.20 -9.02
N ALA A 693 -2.89 -8.18 -9.84
CA ALA A 693 -3.14 -8.36 -11.27
C ALA A 693 -1.96 -9.05 -11.96
N GLU A 694 -0.73 -8.71 -11.59
CA GLU A 694 0.48 -9.39 -12.07
C GLU A 694 0.58 -10.82 -11.55
N ALA A 695 0.36 -11.02 -10.24
CA ALA A 695 0.43 -12.33 -9.58
C ALA A 695 -0.65 -13.30 -10.06
N THR A 696 -1.78 -12.78 -10.57
CA THR A 696 -2.91 -13.56 -11.09
C THR A 696 -3.04 -13.51 -12.62
N LYS A 697 -2.12 -12.84 -13.33
CA LYS A 697 -2.14 -12.76 -14.80
C LYS A 697 -2.14 -14.15 -15.45
N TYR A 698 -2.69 -14.25 -16.65
CA TYR A 698 -2.61 -15.44 -17.50
C TYR A 698 -2.06 -15.06 -18.88
N PRO A 699 -1.40 -15.98 -19.61
CA PRO A 699 -0.99 -15.71 -20.97
C PRO A 699 -2.21 -15.67 -21.90
N PHE A 700 -1.98 -15.11 -23.08
CA PHE A 700 -2.88 -15.15 -24.22
C PHE A 700 -2.06 -15.48 -25.47
N THR A 701 -2.67 -15.64 -26.63
CA THR A 701 -1.97 -16.24 -27.77
C THR A 701 -1.75 -15.30 -28.93
N LEU A 702 -0.71 -15.60 -29.71
CA LEU A 702 -0.50 -14.98 -31.02
C LEU A 702 -1.63 -15.33 -32.00
N GLY A 703 -2.28 -16.49 -31.85
CA GLY A 703 -3.46 -16.87 -32.63
C GLY A 703 -4.62 -15.89 -32.45
N GLU A 704 -4.89 -15.45 -31.22
CA GLU A 704 -5.88 -14.41 -30.93
C GLU A 704 -5.54 -13.10 -31.66
N LEU A 705 -4.30 -12.61 -31.53
CA LEU A 705 -3.87 -11.36 -32.17
C LEU A 705 -3.94 -11.43 -33.70
N LEU A 706 -3.49 -12.54 -34.30
CA LEU A 706 -3.49 -12.72 -35.75
C LEU A 706 -4.90 -12.76 -36.36
N THR A 707 -5.89 -13.19 -35.57
CA THR A 707 -7.27 -13.38 -36.03
C THR A 707 -8.24 -12.30 -35.54
N ALA A 708 -7.75 -11.32 -34.78
CA ALA A 708 -8.54 -10.21 -34.24
C ALA A 708 -9.37 -9.46 -35.28
N THR A 709 -8.82 -9.28 -36.48
CA THR A 709 -9.49 -8.55 -37.58
C THR A 709 -10.45 -9.41 -38.39
N ILE A 710 -10.50 -10.73 -38.14
CA ILE A 710 -11.38 -11.67 -38.85
C ILE A 710 -12.80 -11.63 -38.27
N ILE A 711 -12.93 -11.42 -36.95
CA ILE A 711 -14.24 -11.28 -36.30
C ILE A 711 -14.83 -9.89 -36.58
N PRO A 712 -16.17 -9.76 -36.68
CA PRO A 712 -16.80 -8.47 -36.97
C PRO A 712 -16.46 -7.37 -35.96
N GLY A 713 -16.16 -6.17 -36.47
CA GLY A 713 -15.95 -4.95 -35.67
C GLY A 713 -17.16 -4.00 -35.63
N ALA A 714 -18.30 -4.41 -36.20
CA ALA A 714 -19.58 -3.70 -36.12
C ALA A 714 -20.74 -4.70 -36.07
N ALA A 715 -21.80 -4.34 -35.36
CA ALA A 715 -23.05 -5.09 -35.20
C ALA A 715 -24.27 -4.23 -35.59
N PRO A 716 -24.40 -3.83 -36.86
CA PRO A 716 -25.46 -2.91 -37.30
C PRO A 716 -26.88 -3.49 -37.20
N GLU A 717 -27.02 -4.82 -37.10
CA GLU A 717 -28.30 -5.51 -36.98
C GLU A 717 -28.72 -5.77 -35.52
N PHE A 718 -27.85 -5.45 -34.56
CA PHE A 718 -28.18 -5.59 -33.14
C PHE A 718 -29.13 -4.47 -32.71
N THR A 719 -30.27 -4.84 -32.12
CA THR A 719 -31.37 -3.90 -31.79
C THR A 719 -31.50 -3.59 -30.31
N GLY A 720 -30.88 -4.39 -29.43
CA GLY A 720 -30.86 -4.13 -27.99
C GLY A 720 -30.05 -2.87 -27.64
N PRO A 721 -30.20 -2.34 -26.42
CA PRO A 721 -29.41 -1.21 -25.95
C PRO A 721 -27.92 -1.59 -25.82
N VAL A 722 -27.05 -0.58 -25.95
CA VAL A 722 -25.60 -0.70 -25.83
C VAL A 722 -25.05 0.36 -24.88
N LEU A 723 -24.10 -0.03 -24.00
CA LEU A 723 -23.34 0.88 -23.15
C LEU A 723 -21.84 0.74 -23.42
N TYR A 724 -21.19 1.84 -23.81
CA TYR A 724 -19.74 1.97 -23.82
C TYR A 724 -19.26 2.64 -22.53
N LEU A 725 -18.37 1.97 -21.80
CA LEU A 725 -17.61 2.55 -20.70
C LEU A 725 -16.13 2.60 -21.08
N ALA A 726 -15.68 3.77 -21.53
CA ALA A 726 -14.29 4.01 -21.88
C ALA A 726 -13.54 4.66 -20.73
N ALA A 727 -12.26 4.34 -20.58
CA ALA A 727 -11.40 4.99 -19.61
C ALA A 727 -10.79 6.27 -20.21
N GLU A 728 -10.76 7.37 -19.44
CA GLU A 728 -10.18 8.65 -19.90
C GLU A 728 -8.73 8.48 -20.41
N HIS A 729 -7.96 7.63 -19.73
CA HIS A 729 -6.54 7.37 -20.01
C HIS A 729 -6.29 5.97 -20.59
N ASP A 730 -7.17 5.49 -21.49
CA ASP A 730 -6.96 4.22 -22.19
C ASP A 730 -5.83 4.30 -23.23
N LEU A 731 -4.68 3.67 -22.95
CA LEU A 731 -3.56 3.61 -23.90
C LEU A 731 -3.94 2.87 -25.19
N ILE A 732 -4.60 1.72 -25.05
CA ILE A 732 -4.75 0.71 -26.10
C ILE A 732 -5.65 1.23 -27.22
N PHE A 733 -6.71 1.95 -26.86
CA PHE A 733 -7.74 2.37 -27.81
C PHE A 733 -7.72 3.87 -28.11
N CYS A 734 -7.10 4.70 -27.27
CA CYS A 734 -7.06 6.16 -27.50
C CYS A 734 -5.72 6.83 -27.15
N GLY A 735 -4.65 6.08 -26.94
CA GLY A 735 -3.33 6.67 -26.70
C GLY A 735 -3.26 7.48 -25.39
N SER A 736 -4.01 7.06 -24.36
CA SER A 736 -4.13 7.70 -23.04
C SER A 736 -4.90 9.02 -23.02
N ASN A 737 -5.71 9.29 -24.05
CA ASN A 737 -6.68 10.39 -24.05
C ASN A 737 -7.93 10.06 -24.87
N CYS A 738 -8.99 9.63 -24.19
CA CYS A 738 -10.26 9.26 -24.79
C CYS A 738 -11.28 10.40 -24.86
N THR A 739 -10.89 11.61 -24.46
CA THR A 739 -11.79 12.77 -24.43
C THR A 739 -12.24 13.12 -25.87
N GLY A 740 -13.55 13.23 -26.08
CA GLY A 740 -14.13 13.57 -27.38
C GLY A 740 -14.19 12.42 -28.39
N LEU A 741 -13.93 11.18 -27.98
CA LEU A 741 -13.96 10.04 -28.90
C LEU A 741 -15.34 9.41 -29.13
N PHE A 742 -16.29 9.68 -28.24
CA PHE A 742 -17.62 9.07 -28.24
C PHE A 742 -18.73 10.07 -28.56
N GLU A 743 -18.48 10.94 -29.55
CA GLU A 743 -19.53 11.81 -30.09
C GLU A 743 -20.58 11.00 -30.89
N GLU A 744 -21.76 11.57 -31.14
CA GLU A 744 -22.89 10.90 -31.81
C GLU A 744 -22.50 10.28 -33.17
N ASP A 745 -21.60 10.93 -33.92
CA ASP A 745 -21.12 10.45 -35.23
C ASP A 745 -19.85 9.59 -35.15
N SER A 746 -19.41 9.19 -33.95
CA SER A 746 -18.16 8.43 -33.79
C SER A 746 -18.26 7.01 -34.39
N PRO A 747 -17.14 6.44 -34.88
CA PRO A 747 -17.11 5.06 -35.35
C PRO A 747 -17.60 4.03 -34.33
N ALA A 748 -17.45 4.31 -33.03
CA ALA A 748 -17.95 3.46 -31.96
C ALA A 748 -19.48 3.41 -31.93
N ILE A 749 -20.16 4.57 -31.96
CA ILE A 749 -21.62 4.62 -32.04
C ILE A 749 -22.13 3.99 -33.34
N GLN A 750 -21.45 4.28 -34.46
CA GLN A 750 -21.82 3.73 -35.76
C GLN A 750 -21.70 2.20 -35.87
N ALA A 751 -20.90 1.58 -35.00
CA ALA A 751 -20.79 0.13 -34.93
C ALA A 751 -22.12 -0.54 -34.55
N PHE A 752 -23.04 0.18 -33.91
CA PHE A 752 -24.36 -0.31 -33.47
C PHE A 752 -25.52 0.52 -34.03
N ASN A 753 -25.47 0.90 -35.30
CA ASN A 753 -26.49 1.75 -35.93
C ASN A 753 -27.94 1.21 -35.86
N GLY A 754 -28.15 -0.09 -35.69
CA GLY A 754 -29.48 -0.67 -35.51
C GLY A 754 -29.98 -0.70 -34.06
N SER A 755 -29.15 -0.31 -33.10
CA SER A 755 -29.47 -0.37 -31.68
C SER A 755 -30.56 0.65 -31.33
N SER A 756 -31.42 0.26 -30.39
CA SER A 756 -32.47 1.12 -29.84
C SER A 756 -31.92 2.29 -29.02
N ASN A 757 -30.74 2.14 -28.42
CA ASN A 757 -30.09 3.14 -27.59
C ASN A 757 -28.59 2.81 -27.46
N VAL A 758 -27.72 3.73 -27.81
CA VAL A 758 -26.27 3.60 -27.61
C VAL A 758 -25.80 4.71 -26.70
N GLU A 759 -25.39 4.35 -25.49
CA GLU A 759 -24.83 5.27 -24.50
C GLU A 759 -23.32 5.10 -24.44
N ALA A 760 -22.59 6.20 -24.29
CA ALA A 760 -21.14 6.17 -24.15
C ALA A 760 -20.68 7.13 -23.07
N ILE A 761 -19.91 6.60 -22.11
CA ILE A 761 -19.43 7.33 -20.95
C ILE A 761 -17.92 7.18 -20.89
N VAL A 762 -17.22 8.30 -20.76
CA VAL A 762 -15.78 8.34 -20.49
C VAL A 762 -15.60 8.50 -18.98
N LEU A 763 -15.01 7.48 -18.34
CA LEU A 763 -14.75 7.43 -16.91
C LEU A 763 -13.48 8.24 -16.59
N PRO A 764 -13.59 9.35 -15.83
CA PRO A 764 -12.43 10.16 -15.49
C PRO A 764 -11.51 9.40 -14.55
N HIS A 765 -10.20 9.57 -14.73
CA HIS A 765 -9.18 8.98 -13.85
C HIS A 765 -9.08 7.44 -13.89
N PHE A 766 -9.55 6.84 -14.98
CA PHE A 766 -9.34 5.42 -15.25
C PHE A 766 -8.29 5.24 -16.35
N GLY A 767 -7.47 4.21 -16.20
CA GLY A 767 -6.74 3.56 -17.29
C GLY A 767 -7.54 2.40 -17.87
N HIS A 768 -6.97 1.70 -18.86
CA HIS A 768 -7.67 0.68 -19.63
C HIS A 768 -8.37 -0.39 -18.77
N GLY A 769 -7.72 -0.94 -17.74
CA GLY A 769 -8.27 -1.94 -16.84
C GLY A 769 -9.29 -1.39 -15.84
N ILE A 770 -10.55 -1.21 -16.26
CA ILE A 770 -11.59 -0.54 -15.46
C ILE A 770 -11.78 -1.15 -14.06
N ASN A 771 -11.85 -2.49 -13.94
CA ASN A 771 -12.02 -3.15 -12.64
C ASN A 771 -10.81 -3.02 -11.70
N LEU A 772 -9.69 -2.46 -12.16
CA LEU A 772 -8.43 -2.40 -11.44
C LEU A 772 -8.13 -1.00 -10.87
N HIS A 773 -9.12 -0.10 -10.86
CA HIS A 773 -8.99 1.28 -10.38
C HIS A 773 -9.83 1.52 -9.12
N LYS A 774 -9.38 2.43 -8.25
CA LYS A 774 -9.98 2.72 -6.94
C LYS A 774 -11.48 3.04 -6.98
N ASN A 775 -11.97 3.58 -8.09
CA ASN A 775 -13.38 3.97 -8.24
C ASN A 775 -14.19 2.98 -9.09
N ALA A 776 -13.73 1.72 -9.24
CA ALA A 776 -14.40 0.71 -10.08
C ALA A 776 -15.89 0.54 -9.76
N THR A 777 -16.30 0.69 -8.50
CA THR A 777 -17.71 0.66 -8.09
C THR A 777 -18.58 1.67 -8.83
N ALA A 778 -18.06 2.86 -9.16
CA ALA A 778 -18.82 3.84 -9.94
C ALA A 778 -19.11 3.35 -11.37
N ALA A 779 -18.20 2.57 -11.98
CA ALA A 779 -18.47 1.95 -13.26
C ALA A 779 -19.55 0.85 -13.14
N TYR A 780 -19.59 0.13 -12.02
CA TYR A 780 -20.58 -0.90 -11.76
C TYR A 780 -21.98 -0.31 -11.56
N ASP A 781 -22.06 0.79 -10.81
CA ASP A 781 -23.30 1.55 -10.60
C ASP A 781 -23.86 2.05 -11.94
N LEU A 782 -23.01 2.56 -12.84
CA LEU A 782 -23.44 2.97 -14.19
C LEU A 782 -24.02 1.81 -15.01
N ILE A 783 -23.45 0.61 -14.90
CA ILE A 783 -23.97 -0.58 -15.59
C ILE A 783 -25.33 -0.98 -15.00
N LEU A 784 -25.49 -0.93 -13.68
CA LEU A 784 -26.75 -1.23 -13.00
C LEU A 784 -27.84 -0.23 -13.35
N ASP A 785 -27.53 1.06 -13.30
CA ASP A 785 -28.46 2.14 -13.66
C ASP A 785 -28.90 2.02 -15.12
N TRP A 786 -27.94 1.75 -16.02
CA TRP A 786 -28.22 1.53 -17.44
C TRP A 786 -29.11 0.29 -17.67
N ALA A 787 -28.82 -0.82 -16.99
CA ALA A 787 -29.61 -2.04 -17.11
C ALA A 787 -31.05 -1.79 -16.64
N ALA A 788 -31.22 -1.22 -15.45
CA ALA A 788 -32.53 -0.88 -14.90
C ALA A 788 -33.29 0.11 -15.79
N GLY A 789 -32.62 1.13 -16.33
CA GLY A 789 -33.21 2.14 -17.22
C GLY A 789 -33.71 1.58 -18.55
N ASN A 790 -33.07 0.52 -19.06
CA ASN A 790 -33.49 -0.18 -20.28
C ASN A 790 -34.41 -1.39 -19.97
N GLY A 791 -34.82 -1.54 -18.70
CA GLY A 791 -35.68 -2.62 -18.24
C GLY A 791 -35.02 -3.99 -18.40
N LEU A 792 -33.70 -4.08 -18.39
CA LEU A 792 -32.93 -5.32 -18.46
C LEU A 792 -32.90 -6.03 -17.13
#